data_AF-A0A7W0X651-F1
#
_entry.id   AF-A0A7W0X651-F1
#
_cell.length_a   1.000
_cell.length_b   1.000
_cell.length_c   1.000
_cell.angle_alpha   90.00
_cell.angle_beta   90.00
_cell.angle_gamma   90.00
#
_symmetry.space_group_name_H-M   'P 1'
#
loop_
_entity.id
_entity.type
_entity.pdbx_description
1 polymer ?
#
loop_
_entity_poly.entity_id
_entity_poly.type
_entity_poly.pdbx_seq_one_letter_code
_entity_poly.pdbx_strand_id
1 'polypeptide(L)'
;MLSAGDKLKLLRINSFVGEASLDFLSAAATAAVEQSFEKGQLVYAKDEAATAFYVLAEGTVGHPEVQRSDASASQINTPGQMFGFAASQLDRRTLSARCEAPTRVLALDFESFLELCRGHGYAELPSRLAFAHKGYERDVLGRSGWISVRNVCKSFEVGEGQAALLDDCSFEVRPGELWALFGPKGRGKTVLLNLIAGFERVNDGVILVDGEVTNRPGMRPLHGPEHVVGYRTAIHVLRTTVAGYLQGGEEKSEKLRLLCEQLGFAPYMASRLRDVPRDVARRVEILRAFLRDPYVVLDEPTRGLEGDDKAALTAFVLQAHSLLPKTMLFATEDIDEAIFIADQVLVMTPAGAKKLPVAVDVRRPRGADQRELPEFTRAKQRVLDALEKAESVAPLREGFAIEVDEALPARRLPNVANALKEALHEGRFFWTIEFIPSVDKVLHDALHKLGGTAEIMRQEPELVGFSVTDRVVSDRDPEPLAPASRLLEASCKQPLVHFSGKGRDISDLHSFLERMEEHKLENMLCLTGDRLREEKKGERARYLESVCAIQIAKQARPELQIAAALNPFKYREEDAMAQYLKLGKKVGAGADFIITQIGFDMHKYEEALFWVGTRNYRVPLVANLLPMAAARARYLRAHQLAGVTITDSFLALLEAEERLMPDKGASRVLRRLALQILGVRFYGYSGVQLTGIHSVEKLSALRNEVAMLSELCSDRITWNRAWDEALTLPEGGRANPAPSNNPWYLVNRRTKHAQVRERIKYKVMDGVHDFVFDRGLAARMLKAAFVPIARHSKADRVVERVERGIKAPLFGCESCGMCRLAATQYVCPETCPKGLANGACGGTTDNLCEFRDRECIHSVKYRIANDMGVAEQLEKWLIPAVPANIRGTSSWPPHFKDEGPKVEVIDFLHPEQRETKGW
;
A
#
# COMPACT_ATOMS: atom_id res chain seq x y z
N MET A 1 -55.60 25.80 -32.73
CA MET A 1 -54.87 24.54 -32.49
C MET A 1 -53.42 24.72 -32.90
N LEU A 2 -52.48 24.15 -32.15
CA LEU A 2 -51.04 24.17 -32.44
C LEU A 2 -50.72 23.42 -33.73
N SER A 3 -49.73 23.91 -34.50
CA SER A 3 -49.24 23.19 -35.69
C SER A 3 -48.48 21.91 -35.28
N ALA A 4 -48.35 20.95 -36.19
CA ALA A 4 -47.57 19.73 -35.93
C ALA A 4 -46.11 20.05 -35.57
N GLY A 5 -45.53 21.10 -36.17
CA GLY A 5 -44.18 21.56 -35.85
C GLY A 5 -44.06 22.16 -34.45
N ASP A 6 -45.12 22.82 -33.94
CA ASP A 6 -45.12 23.40 -32.59
C ASP A 6 -45.32 22.34 -31.52
N LYS A 7 -46.16 21.34 -31.78
CA LYS A 7 -46.29 20.15 -30.91
C LYS A 7 -44.97 19.39 -30.80
N LEU A 8 -44.27 19.21 -31.92
CA LEU A 8 -42.95 18.57 -31.95
C LEU A 8 -41.91 19.34 -31.12
N LYS A 9 -41.91 20.68 -31.22
CA LYS A 9 -41.02 21.54 -30.42
C LYS A 9 -41.30 21.38 -28.92
N LEU A 10 -42.57 21.37 -28.51
CA LEU A 10 -42.94 21.22 -27.10
C LEU A 10 -42.50 19.86 -26.54
N LEU A 11 -42.66 18.77 -27.31
CA LEU A 11 -42.21 17.43 -26.89
C LEU A 11 -40.68 17.30 -26.84
N ARG A 12 -39.95 18.03 -27.69
CA ARG A 12 -38.47 18.04 -27.71
C ARG A 12 -37.84 18.73 -26.50
N ILE A 13 -38.53 19.69 -25.89
CA ILE A 13 -37.99 20.45 -24.75
C ILE A 13 -37.84 19.56 -23.51
N ASN A 14 -38.60 18.47 -23.42
CA ASN A 14 -38.55 17.57 -22.29
C ASN A 14 -37.35 16.62 -22.35
N SER A 15 -36.51 16.62 -21.32
CA SER A 15 -35.29 15.79 -21.24
C SER A 15 -35.57 14.28 -21.24
N PHE A 16 -36.77 13.84 -20.88
CA PHE A 16 -37.10 12.40 -20.80
C PHE A 16 -37.48 11.79 -22.13
N VAL A 17 -37.97 12.60 -23.08
CA VAL A 17 -38.35 12.15 -24.44
C VAL A 17 -37.46 12.81 -25.51
N GLY A 18 -36.70 13.86 -25.18
CA GLY A 18 -35.88 14.62 -26.12
C GLY A 18 -34.72 13.84 -26.74
N GLU A 19 -34.30 12.73 -26.14
CA GLU A 19 -33.33 11.78 -26.71
C GLU A 19 -33.98 10.78 -27.69
N ALA A 20 -35.32 10.77 -27.80
CA ALA A 20 -36.01 9.89 -28.74
C ALA A 20 -35.85 10.38 -30.18
N SER A 21 -35.95 9.44 -31.13
CA SER A 21 -35.78 9.73 -32.55
C SER A 21 -36.81 10.76 -33.03
N LEU A 22 -36.42 11.55 -34.04
CA LEU A 22 -37.32 12.51 -34.68
C LEU A 22 -38.61 11.84 -35.19
N ASP A 23 -38.50 10.59 -35.67
CA ASP A 23 -39.65 9.81 -36.15
C ASP A 23 -40.63 9.50 -35.02
N PHE A 24 -40.13 9.07 -33.85
CA PHE A 24 -40.94 8.84 -32.66
C PHE A 24 -41.60 10.10 -32.14
N LEU A 25 -40.85 11.20 -32.04
CA LEU A 25 -41.38 12.46 -31.57
C LEU A 25 -42.41 13.05 -32.54
N SER A 26 -42.24 12.84 -33.85
CA SER A 26 -43.22 13.24 -34.86
C SER A 26 -44.50 12.41 -34.79
N ALA A 27 -44.39 11.09 -34.57
CA ALA A 27 -45.54 10.22 -34.37
C ALA A 27 -46.30 10.58 -33.07
N ALA A 28 -45.59 10.84 -31.98
CA ALA A 28 -46.17 11.27 -30.71
C ALA A 28 -46.85 12.66 -30.82
N ALA A 29 -46.22 13.62 -31.52
CA ALA A 29 -46.81 14.94 -31.78
C ALA A 29 -48.12 14.86 -32.59
N THR A 30 -48.21 13.88 -33.49
CA THR A 30 -49.40 13.62 -34.31
C THR A 30 -50.51 12.99 -33.48
N ALA A 31 -50.16 12.05 -32.59
CA ALA A 31 -51.11 11.37 -31.72
C ALA A 31 -51.63 12.24 -30.55
N ALA A 32 -50.89 13.28 -30.16
CA ALA A 32 -51.28 14.16 -29.05
C ALA A 32 -52.45 15.10 -29.40
N VAL A 33 -53.48 15.10 -28.55
CA VAL A 33 -54.68 15.94 -28.68
C VAL A 33 -54.55 17.18 -27.80
N GLU A 34 -54.89 18.34 -28.35
CA GLU A 34 -54.85 19.58 -27.58
C GLU A 34 -56.13 19.77 -26.76
N GLN A 35 -56.00 20.09 -25.48
CA GLN A 35 -57.11 20.37 -24.57
C GLN A 35 -56.92 21.74 -23.89
N SER A 36 -58.02 22.42 -23.61
CA SER A 36 -58.03 23.75 -22.97
C SER A 36 -58.87 23.73 -21.71
N PHE A 37 -58.37 24.36 -20.65
CA PHE A 37 -58.99 24.41 -19.33
C PHE A 37 -59.03 25.85 -18.83
N GLU A 38 -60.14 26.22 -18.19
CA GLU A 38 -60.28 27.50 -17.51
C GLU A 38 -59.60 27.49 -16.15
N LYS A 39 -59.31 28.68 -15.62
CA LYS A 39 -58.73 28.84 -14.27
C LYS A 39 -59.64 28.18 -13.22
N GLY A 40 -59.04 27.35 -12.37
CA GLY A 40 -59.68 26.65 -11.26
C GLY A 40 -60.18 25.24 -11.62
N GLN A 41 -60.27 24.91 -12.92
CA GLN A 41 -60.62 23.56 -13.37
C GLN A 41 -59.52 22.55 -13.07
N LEU A 42 -59.91 21.30 -12.85
CA LEU A 42 -58.99 20.19 -12.68
C LEU A 42 -58.68 19.57 -14.05
N VAL A 43 -57.40 19.31 -14.31
CA VAL A 43 -56.97 18.48 -15.44
C VAL A 43 -57.25 17.01 -15.12
N TYR A 44 -57.02 16.60 -13.87
CA TYR A 44 -57.44 15.32 -13.30
C TYR A 44 -57.49 15.43 -11.77
N ALA A 45 -58.32 14.60 -11.12
CA ALA A 45 -58.45 14.59 -9.66
C ALA A 45 -57.52 13.57 -8.99
N LYS A 46 -57.28 13.79 -7.70
CA LYS A 46 -56.56 12.87 -6.83
C LYS A 46 -57.24 11.49 -6.78
N ASP A 47 -56.41 10.46 -6.79
CA ASP A 47 -56.78 9.04 -6.78
C ASP A 47 -57.57 8.57 -8.02
N GLU A 48 -57.76 9.43 -9.03
CA GLU A 48 -58.22 9.03 -10.36
C GLU A 48 -57.03 8.59 -11.23
N ALA A 49 -57.23 7.54 -12.01
CA ALA A 49 -56.24 7.10 -12.98
C ALA A 49 -56.18 8.12 -14.13
N ALA A 50 -55.09 8.89 -14.20
CA ALA A 50 -54.88 9.86 -15.28
C ALA A 50 -54.76 9.18 -16.65
N THR A 51 -55.82 9.19 -17.45
CA THR A 51 -55.93 8.42 -18.71
C THR A 51 -54.95 8.82 -19.81
N ALA A 52 -54.23 9.94 -19.66
CA ALA A 52 -53.30 10.47 -20.63
C ALA A 52 -52.11 11.18 -19.97
N PHE A 53 -51.04 11.37 -20.74
CA PHE A 53 -49.91 12.25 -20.42
C PHE A 53 -50.20 13.66 -20.87
N TYR A 54 -50.10 14.62 -19.96
CA TYR A 54 -50.29 16.02 -20.28
C TYR A 54 -48.96 16.73 -20.42
N VAL A 55 -48.82 17.56 -21.45
CA VAL A 55 -47.67 18.44 -21.66
C VAL A 55 -48.20 19.87 -21.64
N LEU A 56 -47.65 20.72 -20.78
CA LEU A 56 -48.05 22.11 -20.72
C LEU A 56 -47.68 22.79 -22.04
N ALA A 57 -48.66 23.30 -22.77
CA ALA A 57 -48.40 24.15 -23.93
C ALA A 57 -48.35 25.62 -23.51
N GLU A 58 -49.28 26.05 -22.66
CA GLU A 58 -49.42 27.43 -22.21
C GLU A 58 -50.23 27.47 -20.89
N GLY A 59 -49.91 28.37 -19.97
CA GLY A 59 -50.66 28.55 -18.72
C GLY A 59 -49.93 28.03 -17.48
N THR A 60 -50.67 27.66 -16.43
CA THR A 60 -50.09 27.23 -15.16
C THR A 60 -50.98 26.20 -14.47
N VAL A 61 -50.37 25.13 -14.00
CA VAL A 61 -51.03 24.05 -13.25
C VAL A 61 -50.33 23.87 -11.91
N GLY A 62 -51.11 23.88 -10.83
CA GLY A 62 -50.63 23.62 -9.48
C GLY A 62 -51.22 22.33 -8.90
N HIS A 63 -50.60 21.85 -7.83
CA HIS A 63 -51.08 20.71 -7.05
C HIS A 63 -51.58 21.22 -5.68
N PRO A 64 -52.91 21.35 -5.48
CA PRO A 64 -53.49 21.95 -4.27
C PRO A 64 -53.09 21.29 -2.96
N GLU A 65 -52.73 20.01 -3.00
CA GLU A 65 -52.39 19.19 -1.84
C GLU A 65 -50.95 19.39 -1.34
N VAL A 66 -50.16 20.25 -2.00
CA VAL A 66 -48.72 20.45 -1.72
C VAL A 66 -48.52 21.72 -0.91
N GLN A 67 -48.23 21.57 0.39
CA GLN A 67 -47.92 22.70 1.27
C GLN A 67 -46.41 22.77 1.54
N ARG A 68 -45.72 23.74 0.91
CA ARG A 68 -44.32 24.11 1.18
C ARG A 68 -44.18 25.63 1.33
N SER A 69 -43.10 26.06 2.01
CA SER A 69 -42.72 27.47 2.19
C SER A 69 -42.24 28.16 0.90
N ASP A 70 -41.82 27.40 -0.11
CA ASP A 70 -41.49 27.88 -1.46
C ASP A 70 -42.59 27.46 -2.46
N ALA A 71 -43.50 28.39 -2.76
CA ALA A 71 -44.65 28.16 -3.64
C ALA A 71 -44.27 27.95 -5.13
N SER A 72 -43.03 28.26 -5.53
CA SER A 72 -42.57 28.15 -6.93
C SER A 72 -42.26 26.71 -7.35
N ALA A 73 -41.98 25.80 -6.41
CA ALA A 73 -41.59 24.43 -6.71
C ALA A 73 -42.79 23.47 -6.90
N SER A 74 -44.01 23.90 -6.58
CA SER A 74 -45.23 23.09 -6.71
C SER A 74 -46.09 23.44 -7.94
N GLN A 75 -45.62 24.37 -8.78
CA GLN A 75 -46.33 24.88 -9.95
C GLN A 75 -45.62 24.50 -11.26
N ILE A 76 -46.40 24.01 -12.21
CA ILE A 76 -46.01 23.72 -13.59
C ILE A 76 -46.39 24.93 -14.44
N ASN A 77 -45.39 25.72 -14.82
CA ASN A 77 -45.58 26.97 -15.55
C ASN A 77 -44.66 27.11 -16.78
N THR A 78 -43.87 26.08 -17.08
CA THR A 78 -42.93 26.10 -18.21
C THR A 78 -43.50 25.30 -19.39
N PRO A 79 -43.69 25.91 -20.59
CA PRO A 79 -44.10 25.18 -21.78
C PRO A 79 -43.16 24.02 -22.12
N GLY A 80 -43.72 22.85 -22.44
CA GLY A 80 -43.00 21.60 -22.67
C GLY A 80 -42.82 20.73 -21.42
N GLN A 81 -43.15 21.24 -20.24
CA GLN A 81 -43.12 20.47 -18.99
C GLN A 81 -44.28 19.46 -18.96
N MET A 82 -43.96 18.21 -18.63
CA MET A 82 -44.93 17.08 -18.63
C MET A 82 -45.50 16.82 -17.24
N PHE A 83 -46.77 16.40 -17.16
CA PHE A 83 -47.48 16.04 -15.94
C PHE A 83 -48.68 15.09 -16.16
N GLY A 84 -49.08 14.37 -15.12
CA GLY A 84 -50.15 13.36 -15.16
C GLY A 84 -49.70 12.02 -15.72
N PHE A 85 -49.76 10.97 -14.91
CA PHE A 85 -49.48 9.58 -15.32
C PHE A 85 -50.45 8.63 -14.60
N ALA A 86 -51.26 7.84 -15.33
CA ALA A 86 -52.10 6.78 -14.76
C ALA A 86 -51.25 5.61 -14.24
N ALA A 87 -51.32 5.42 -12.93
CA ALA A 87 -50.89 4.24 -12.23
C ALA A 87 -52.05 3.23 -12.12
N SER A 88 -52.49 2.61 -13.23
CA SER A 88 -53.47 1.51 -13.11
C SER A 88 -52.83 0.19 -12.64
N GLN A 89 -51.49 0.09 -12.59
CA GLN A 89 -50.77 -1.10 -12.12
C GLN A 89 -49.84 -0.88 -10.90
N LEU A 90 -49.82 0.31 -10.29
CA LEU A 90 -48.82 0.67 -9.26
C LEU A 90 -49.36 0.88 -7.83
N ASP A 91 -50.63 0.55 -7.58
CA ASP A 91 -51.24 0.46 -6.24
C ASP A 91 -50.85 1.62 -5.29
N ARG A 92 -51.07 2.89 -5.70
CA ARG A 92 -50.98 4.10 -4.84
C ARG A 92 -51.53 5.40 -5.46
N ARG A 93 -51.78 6.35 -4.56
CA ARG A 93 -52.59 7.60 -4.65
C ARG A 93 -52.00 8.71 -5.55
N THR A 94 -52.75 9.20 -6.55
CA THR A 94 -52.38 10.33 -7.44
C THR A 94 -52.78 11.68 -6.83
N LEU A 95 -52.09 12.79 -7.13
CA LEU A 95 -52.48 14.15 -6.67
C LEU A 95 -53.33 14.89 -7.69
N SER A 96 -54.19 15.82 -7.25
CA SER A 96 -54.98 16.62 -8.19
C SER A 96 -54.11 17.61 -8.96
N ALA A 97 -54.39 17.82 -10.24
CA ALA A 97 -53.77 18.87 -11.04
C ALA A 97 -54.80 19.96 -11.34
N ARG A 98 -54.62 21.16 -10.79
CA ARG A 98 -55.57 22.28 -10.93
C ARG A 98 -54.96 23.42 -11.72
N CYS A 99 -55.67 23.92 -12.72
CA CYS A 99 -55.26 25.08 -13.49
C CYS A 99 -55.33 26.34 -12.62
N GLU A 100 -54.24 27.08 -12.51
CA GLU A 100 -54.17 28.35 -11.77
C GLU A 100 -54.36 29.58 -12.67
N ALA A 101 -54.28 29.37 -13.98
CA ALA A 101 -54.61 30.29 -15.06
C ALA A 101 -55.32 29.53 -16.20
N PRO A 102 -55.97 30.21 -17.17
CA PRO A 102 -56.41 29.54 -18.39
C PRO A 102 -55.22 28.80 -19.02
N THR A 103 -55.37 27.49 -19.22
CA THR A 103 -54.26 26.58 -19.49
C THR A 103 -54.57 25.70 -20.70
N ARG A 104 -53.59 25.54 -21.58
CA ARG A 104 -53.63 24.62 -22.72
C ARG A 104 -52.59 23.54 -22.54
N VAL A 105 -53.00 22.31 -22.82
CA VAL A 105 -52.16 21.12 -22.69
C VAL A 105 -52.24 20.24 -23.92
N LEU A 106 -51.19 19.48 -24.18
CA LEU A 106 -51.22 18.36 -25.11
C LEU A 106 -51.41 17.08 -24.31
N ALA A 107 -52.52 16.38 -24.54
CA ALA A 107 -52.84 15.10 -23.93
C ALA A 107 -52.49 13.97 -24.90
N LEU A 108 -51.62 13.05 -24.48
CA LEU A 108 -51.30 11.83 -25.20
C LEU A 108 -51.83 10.63 -24.40
N ASP A 109 -52.82 9.95 -24.96
CA ASP A 109 -53.41 8.77 -24.35
C ASP A 109 -52.36 7.69 -24.02
N PHE A 110 -52.52 7.05 -22.86
CA PHE A 110 -51.51 6.12 -22.31
C PHE A 110 -51.30 4.90 -23.19
N GLU A 111 -52.38 4.27 -23.67
CA GLU A 111 -52.30 3.08 -24.52
C GLU A 111 -51.68 3.42 -25.87
N SER A 112 -52.10 4.55 -26.45
CA SER A 112 -51.52 5.07 -27.70
C SER A 112 -50.01 5.31 -27.58
N PHE A 113 -49.55 5.81 -26.44
CA PHE A 113 -48.13 5.97 -26.16
C PHE A 113 -47.38 4.64 -25.99
N LEU A 114 -47.96 3.66 -25.31
CA LEU A 114 -47.37 2.33 -25.17
C LEU A 114 -47.20 1.63 -26.53
N GLU A 115 -48.16 1.80 -27.43
CA GLU A 115 -48.07 1.29 -28.80
C GLU A 115 -46.96 1.97 -29.58
N LEU A 116 -46.87 3.30 -29.52
CA LEU A 116 -45.77 4.05 -30.14
C LEU A 116 -44.40 3.62 -29.61
N CYS A 117 -44.28 3.41 -28.29
CA CYS A 117 -43.04 2.96 -27.66
C CYS A 117 -42.62 1.58 -28.17
N ARG A 118 -43.55 0.62 -28.23
CA ARG A 118 -43.29 -0.73 -28.76
C ARG A 118 -42.93 -0.68 -30.25
N GLY A 119 -43.66 0.10 -31.04
CA GLY A 119 -43.48 0.19 -32.48
C GLY A 119 -42.16 0.83 -32.91
N HIS A 120 -41.48 1.59 -32.03
CA HIS A 120 -40.25 2.32 -32.35
C HIS A 120 -39.06 1.96 -31.46
N GLY A 121 -39.11 0.82 -30.76
CA GLY A 121 -37.98 0.29 -29.98
C GLY A 121 -37.73 0.97 -28.63
N TYR A 122 -38.73 1.67 -28.09
CA TYR A 122 -38.68 2.37 -26.80
C TYR A 122 -39.48 1.63 -25.70
N ALA A 123 -39.45 0.30 -25.68
CA ALA A 123 -40.25 -0.52 -24.76
C ALA A 123 -40.01 -0.23 -23.26
N GLU A 124 -38.83 0.29 -22.89
CA GLU A 124 -38.47 0.62 -21.51
C GLU A 124 -38.86 2.06 -21.10
N LEU A 125 -39.23 2.92 -22.05
CA LEU A 125 -39.51 4.34 -21.81
C LEU A 125 -40.71 4.57 -20.85
N PRO A 126 -41.81 3.81 -20.91
CA PRO A 126 -42.92 3.95 -19.95
C PRO A 126 -42.47 3.71 -18.50
N SER A 127 -41.64 2.70 -18.27
CA SER A 127 -41.08 2.37 -16.95
C SER A 127 -40.12 3.45 -16.45
N ARG A 128 -39.33 4.07 -17.34
CA ARG A 128 -38.45 5.21 -17.03
C ARG A 128 -39.24 6.45 -16.64
N LEU A 129 -40.31 6.77 -17.38
CA LEU A 129 -41.17 7.93 -17.09
C LEU A 129 -41.96 7.74 -15.78
N ALA A 130 -42.46 6.54 -15.50
CA ALA A 130 -43.09 6.21 -14.22
C ALA A 130 -42.12 6.39 -13.03
N PHE A 131 -40.83 6.12 -13.22
CA PHE A 131 -39.80 6.30 -12.20
C PHE A 131 -39.37 7.77 -12.03
N ALA A 132 -39.31 8.55 -13.13
CA ALA A 132 -39.09 9.98 -13.08
C ALA A 132 -40.24 10.74 -12.38
N HIS A 133 -41.49 10.31 -12.62
CA HIS A 133 -42.66 10.83 -11.89
C HIS A 133 -42.60 10.48 -10.40
N LYS A 134 -42.08 9.31 -10.02
CA LYS A 134 -41.79 9.01 -8.61
C LYS A 134 -40.78 9.98 -8.01
N GLY A 135 -39.86 10.56 -8.78
CA GLY A 135 -39.00 11.67 -8.35
C GLY A 135 -39.78 12.98 -8.14
N TYR A 136 -40.66 13.34 -9.07
CA TYR A 136 -41.52 14.53 -9.00
C TYR A 136 -42.54 14.46 -7.85
N GLU A 137 -43.25 13.34 -7.67
CA GLU A 137 -44.11 13.12 -6.50
C GLU A 137 -43.31 13.09 -5.18
N ARG A 138 -42.01 12.80 -5.21
CA ARG A 138 -41.13 12.82 -4.03
C ARG A 138 -40.68 14.23 -3.66
N ASP A 139 -40.48 15.10 -4.65
CA ASP A 139 -40.36 16.54 -4.42
C ASP A 139 -41.63 17.12 -3.82
N VAL A 140 -42.78 16.52 -4.14
CA VAL A 140 -44.08 16.93 -3.66
C VAL A 140 -44.45 16.32 -2.27
N LEU A 141 -44.13 15.05 -1.99
CA LEU A 141 -44.43 14.33 -0.74
C LEU A 141 -43.31 14.41 0.31
N GLY A 142 -42.14 14.94 -0.05
CA GLY A 142 -41.10 15.37 0.89
C GLY A 142 -40.31 14.27 1.63
N ARG A 143 -40.22 13.04 1.11
CA ARG A 143 -39.36 11.99 1.72
C ARG A 143 -38.31 11.45 0.75
N SER A 144 -37.06 11.86 0.95
CA SER A 144 -35.85 11.37 0.27
C SER A 144 -35.23 10.14 0.95
N GLY A 145 -34.43 9.37 0.22
CA GLY A 145 -33.64 8.25 0.70
C GLY A 145 -34.01 6.88 0.15
N TRP A 146 -34.85 6.76 -0.88
CA TRP A 146 -35.14 5.44 -1.47
C TRP A 146 -33.89 4.90 -2.14
N ILE A 147 -33.41 3.70 -1.76
CA ILE A 147 -32.29 3.03 -2.44
C ILE A 147 -32.82 1.81 -3.19
N SER A 148 -32.59 1.73 -4.50
CA SER A 148 -32.94 0.58 -5.34
C SER A 148 -31.66 0.02 -5.95
N VAL A 149 -31.32 -1.23 -5.62
CA VAL A 149 -30.20 -1.98 -6.18
C VAL A 149 -30.81 -3.02 -7.12
N ARG A 150 -30.45 -3.01 -8.40
CA ARG A 150 -31.06 -3.88 -9.42
C ARG A 150 -30.01 -4.60 -10.23
N ASN A 151 -30.04 -5.93 -10.16
CA ASN A 151 -29.19 -6.88 -10.86
C ASN A 151 -27.71 -6.51 -10.75
N VAL A 152 -27.30 -5.96 -9.60
CA VAL A 152 -25.96 -5.43 -9.44
C VAL A 152 -24.98 -6.58 -9.35
N CYS A 153 -24.12 -6.65 -10.36
CA CYS A 153 -22.99 -7.56 -10.40
C CYS A 153 -21.71 -6.79 -10.11
N LYS A 154 -20.86 -7.41 -9.30
CA LYS A 154 -19.52 -6.95 -9.03
C LYS A 154 -18.60 -8.14 -9.14
N SER A 155 -17.77 -8.15 -10.16
CA SER A 155 -16.71 -9.13 -10.34
C SER A 155 -15.36 -8.43 -10.27
N PHE A 156 -14.38 -9.15 -9.74
CA PHE A 156 -13.00 -8.74 -9.76
C PHE A 156 -12.27 -9.68 -10.70
N GLU A 157 -11.37 -9.14 -11.51
CA GLU A 157 -10.56 -9.95 -12.41
C GLU A 157 -9.60 -10.79 -11.57
N VAL A 158 -9.69 -12.11 -11.73
CA VAL A 158 -8.88 -13.10 -11.01
C VAL A 158 -8.28 -14.03 -12.06
N GLY A 159 -7.06 -13.70 -12.51
CA GLY A 159 -6.40 -14.39 -13.62
C GLY A 159 -6.99 -14.03 -14.98
N GLU A 160 -7.20 -15.02 -15.87
CA GLU A 160 -7.88 -14.84 -17.17
C GLU A 160 -9.42 -14.88 -17.06
N GLY A 161 -9.95 -15.00 -15.85
CA GLY A 161 -11.38 -15.08 -15.57
C GLY A 161 -11.88 -13.94 -14.69
N GLN A 162 -13.20 -13.82 -14.60
CA GLN A 162 -13.87 -12.93 -13.66
C GLN A 162 -14.36 -13.75 -12.47
N ALA A 163 -14.05 -13.32 -11.25
CA ALA A 163 -14.65 -13.86 -10.04
C ALA A 163 -15.75 -12.91 -9.56
N ALA A 164 -17.01 -13.33 -9.68
CA ALA A 164 -18.15 -12.58 -9.17
C ALA A 164 -18.11 -12.56 -7.63
N LEU A 165 -18.03 -11.38 -7.03
CA LEU A 165 -18.20 -11.15 -5.59
C LEU A 165 -19.66 -10.83 -5.26
N LEU A 166 -20.33 -10.07 -6.12
CA LEU A 166 -21.78 -9.91 -6.14
C LEU A 166 -22.25 -10.42 -7.49
N ASP A 167 -23.19 -11.35 -7.48
CA ASP A 167 -23.81 -11.90 -8.67
C ASP A 167 -25.32 -11.70 -8.52
N ASP A 168 -25.93 -10.98 -9.46
CA ASP A 168 -27.36 -10.63 -9.50
C ASP A 168 -27.94 -10.10 -8.16
N CYS A 169 -27.40 -8.99 -7.66
CA CYS A 169 -27.87 -8.38 -6.41
C CYS A 169 -29.07 -7.45 -6.64
N SER A 170 -30.25 -7.81 -6.12
CA SER A 170 -31.47 -6.99 -6.23
C SER A 170 -32.19 -6.82 -4.90
N PHE A 171 -32.38 -5.58 -4.44
CA PHE A 171 -33.21 -5.24 -3.28
C PHE A 171 -33.59 -3.75 -3.28
N GLU A 172 -34.64 -3.39 -2.53
CA GLU A 172 -35.08 -2.01 -2.37
C GLU A 172 -35.21 -1.66 -0.89
N VAL A 173 -34.64 -0.52 -0.49
CA VAL A 173 -34.75 0.05 0.85
C VAL A 173 -35.62 1.30 0.76
N ARG A 174 -36.74 1.30 1.48
CA ARG A 174 -37.69 2.42 1.41
C ARG A 174 -37.19 3.62 2.23
N PRO A 175 -37.62 4.85 1.90
CA PRO A 175 -37.31 6.05 2.69
C PRO A 175 -37.58 5.86 4.19
N GLY A 176 -36.53 5.97 5.01
CA GLY A 176 -36.60 5.86 6.47
C GLY A 176 -36.55 4.44 7.03
N GLU A 177 -36.29 3.42 6.22
CA GLU A 177 -36.03 2.04 6.69
C GLU A 177 -34.57 1.86 7.12
N LEU A 178 -34.34 1.01 8.13
CA LEU A 178 -33.02 0.60 8.59
C LEU A 178 -32.78 -0.86 8.23
N TRP A 179 -31.85 -1.11 7.31
CA TRP A 179 -31.48 -2.47 6.90
C TRP A 179 -30.08 -2.84 7.41
N ALA A 180 -29.93 -4.06 7.93
CA ALA A 180 -28.63 -4.60 8.31
C ALA A 180 -28.09 -5.56 7.24
N LEU A 181 -26.81 -5.41 6.89
CA LEU A 181 -26.07 -6.37 6.05
C LEU A 181 -25.30 -7.31 6.98
N PHE A 182 -25.67 -8.59 6.99
CA PHE A 182 -25.12 -9.60 7.90
C PHE A 182 -24.45 -10.74 7.13
N GLY A 183 -23.29 -11.19 7.59
CA GLY A 183 -22.59 -12.35 7.05
C GLY A 183 -21.10 -12.38 7.42
N PRO A 184 -20.35 -13.47 7.17
CA PRO A 184 -18.92 -13.58 7.49
C PRO A 184 -17.99 -12.59 6.75
N LYS A 185 -16.71 -12.48 7.17
CA LYS A 185 -15.69 -11.68 6.46
C LYS A 185 -15.52 -12.14 5.02
N GLY A 186 -15.39 -11.18 4.10
CA GLY A 186 -15.11 -11.46 2.69
C GLY A 186 -16.33 -11.84 1.83
N ARG A 187 -17.56 -11.62 2.32
CA ARG A 187 -18.81 -11.89 1.55
C ARG A 187 -19.40 -10.67 0.81
N GLY A 188 -18.65 -9.57 0.70
CA GLY A 188 -19.07 -8.42 -0.11
C GLY A 188 -19.95 -7.36 0.57
N LYS A 189 -20.09 -7.35 1.91
CA LYS A 189 -20.83 -6.32 2.68
C LYS A 189 -20.31 -4.91 2.41
N THR A 190 -19.04 -4.65 2.73
CA THR A 190 -18.37 -3.37 2.49
C THR A 190 -18.36 -3.00 1.01
N VAL A 191 -18.21 -3.97 0.11
CA VAL A 191 -18.26 -3.73 -1.34
C VAL A 191 -19.66 -3.27 -1.78
N LEU A 192 -20.72 -3.92 -1.32
CA LEU A 192 -22.09 -3.49 -1.60
C LEU A 192 -22.40 -2.08 -1.05
N LEU A 193 -21.93 -1.79 0.18
CA LEU A 193 -22.04 -0.45 0.77
C LEU A 193 -21.28 0.60 -0.06
N ASN A 194 -20.05 0.29 -0.49
CA ASN A 194 -19.23 1.15 -1.34
C ASN A 194 -19.86 1.40 -2.71
N LEU A 195 -20.52 0.40 -3.31
CA LEU A 195 -21.23 0.55 -4.57
C LEU A 195 -22.42 1.51 -4.43
N ILE A 196 -23.19 1.39 -3.34
CA ILE A 196 -24.33 2.26 -3.05
C ILE A 196 -23.88 3.69 -2.74
N ALA A 197 -22.78 3.84 -2.00
CA ALA A 197 -22.18 5.13 -1.67
C ALA A 197 -21.37 5.77 -2.81
N GLY A 198 -21.13 5.06 -3.91
CA GLY A 198 -20.42 5.57 -5.08
C GLY A 198 -18.88 5.50 -5.03
N PHE A 199 -18.30 4.79 -4.07
CA PHE A 199 -16.85 4.55 -3.96
C PHE A 199 -16.32 3.52 -4.97
N GLU A 200 -17.16 2.58 -5.36
CA GLU A 200 -16.83 1.55 -6.34
C GLU A 200 -17.81 1.63 -7.51
N ARG A 201 -17.39 1.15 -8.69
CA ARG A 201 -18.28 1.05 -9.87
C ARG A 201 -18.86 -0.35 -9.96
N VAL A 202 -20.13 -0.45 -10.30
CA VAL A 202 -20.76 -1.74 -10.63
C VAL A 202 -20.18 -2.27 -11.96
N ASN A 203 -20.07 -3.60 -12.08
CA ASN A 203 -19.68 -4.25 -13.34
C ASN A 203 -20.90 -4.43 -14.26
N ASP A 204 -22.06 -4.74 -13.67
CA ASP A 204 -23.36 -4.81 -14.34
C ASP A 204 -24.48 -4.37 -13.36
N GLY A 205 -25.68 -4.10 -13.88
CA GLY A 205 -26.83 -3.63 -13.11
C GLY A 205 -26.82 -2.13 -12.82
N VAL A 206 -27.72 -1.69 -11.95
CA VAL A 206 -27.90 -0.27 -11.64
C VAL A 206 -28.27 -0.05 -10.18
N ILE A 207 -27.70 1.01 -9.60
CA ILE A 207 -28.10 1.55 -8.31
C ILE A 207 -28.76 2.88 -8.55
N LEU A 208 -29.97 3.01 -8.01
CA LEU A 208 -30.75 4.24 -8.03
C LEU A 208 -30.95 4.70 -6.61
N VAL A 209 -30.72 5.99 -6.40
CA VAL A 209 -31.17 6.65 -5.19
C VAL A 209 -32.24 7.61 -5.63
N ASP A 210 -33.42 7.48 -5.05
CA ASP A 210 -34.41 8.55 -5.15
C ASP A 210 -34.85 8.85 -6.60
N GLY A 211 -34.98 7.83 -7.44
CA GLY A 211 -35.36 8.06 -8.85
C GLY A 211 -34.16 8.24 -9.79
N GLU A 212 -33.00 8.60 -9.24
CA GLU A 212 -31.81 8.97 -10.01
C GLU A 212 -30.80 7.83 -10.05
N VAL A 213 -30.22 7.59 -11.22
CA VAL A 213 -29.15 6.58 -11.37
C VAL A 213 -27.87 7.11 -10.77
N THR A 214 -27.44 6.54 -9.64
CA THR A 214 -26.22 6.97 -8.95
C THR A 214 -25.02 6.13 -9.30
N ASN A 215 -25.20 4.89 -9.75
CA ASN A 215 -24.13 4.00 -10.15
C ASN A 215 -24.60 2.99 -11.22
N ARG A 216 -23.88 2.92 -12.34
CA ARG A 216 -24.10 1.95 -13.43
C ARG A 216 -22.80 1.77 -14.24
N PRO A 217 -22.66 0.70 -15.05
CA PRO A 217 -21.48 0.50 -15.88
C PRO A 217 -21.22 1.69 -16.80
N GLY A 218 -19.96 2.08 -16.92
CA GLY A 218 -19.53 3.22 -17.76
C GLY A 218 -19.88 4.61 -17.21
N MET A 219 -20.64 4.72 -16.12
CA MET A 219 -20.96 5.99 -15.47
C MET A 219 -20.03 6.26 -14.28
N ARG A 220 -19.61 7.52 -14.11
CA ARG A 220 -18.95 7.96 -12.88
C ARG A 220 -20.02 8.04 -11.77
N PRO A 221 -19.83 7.39 -10.60
CA PRO A 221 -20.83 7.44 -9.54
C PRO A 221 -21.11 8.86 -9.05
N LEU A 222 -22.37 9.15 -8.72
CA LEU A 222 -22.82 10.51 -8.34
C LEU A 222 -22.59 10.86 -6.87
N HIS A 223 -22.62 9.86 -5.98
CA HIS A 223 -22.47 10.04 -4.54
C HIS A 223 -21.02 9.79 -4.10
N GLY A 224 -20.62 10.40 -2.98
CA GLY A 224 -19.24 10.39 -2.47
C GLY A 224 -19.10 10.02 -0.98
N PRO A 225 -17.91 10.24 -0.39
CA PRO A 225 -17.53 9.75 0.93
C PRO A 225 -18.36 10.26 2.11
N GLU A 226 -19.07 11.36 1.94
CA GLU A 226 -19.89 12.02 2.94
C GLU A 226 -21.08 11.20 3.47
N HIS A 227 -21.47 10.13 2.77
CA HIS A 227 -22.59 9.25 3.15
C HIS A 227 -22.19 8.01 3.96
N VAL A 228 -20.88 7.70 4.05
CA VAL A 228 -20.36 6.51 4.73
C VAL A 228 -19.63 6.89 6.00
N VAL A 229 -20.03 6.28 7.11
CA VAL A 229 -19.29 6.30 8.37
C VAL A 229 -18.82 4.89 8.67
N GLY A 230 -17.53 4.67 8.44
CA GLY A 230 -16.81 3.47 8.89
C GLY A 230 -15.81 3.86 9.97
N TYR A 231 -15.25 2.88 10.69
CA TYR A 231 -14.18 3.08 11.67
C TYR A 231 -12.85 3.46 10.97
N ARG A 232 -12.80 4.62 10.30
CA ARG A 232 -11.65 5.07 9.49
C ARG A 232 -11.26 6.55 9.61
N THR A 233 -11.99 7.42 10.31
CA THR A 233 -11.54 8.83 10.43
C THR A 233 -12.27 9.60 11.52
N ALA A 234 -11.71 9.66 12.73
CA ALA A 234 -12.29 10.46 13.81
C ALA A 234 -11.35 11.57 14.32
N ILE A 235 -10.82 12.43 13.43
CA ILE A 235 -10.16 13.69 13.83
C ILE A 235 -10.52 14.84 12.87
N HIS A 236 -11.77 15.31 12.90
CA HIS A 236 -12.19 16.72 12.64
C HIS A 236 -13.71 16.86 12.58
N VAL A 237 -14.44 16.70 13.69
CA VAL A 237 -15.91 16.59 13.58
C VAL A 237 -16.70 17.66 14.32
N LEU A 238 -16.41 18.01 15.58
CA LEU A 238 -17.33 18.92 16.31
C LEU A 238 -17.40 20.34 15.74
N ARG A 239 -16.27 21.05 15.59
CA ARG A 239 -16.30 22.45 15.10
C ARG A 239 -16.69 22.58 13.63
N THR A 240 -16.27 21.66 12.77
CA THR A 240 -16.51 21.70 11.32
C THR A 240 -17.91 21.22 10.93
N THR A 241 -18.45 20.21 11.62
CA THR A 241 -19.83 19.73 11.37
C THR A 241 -20.85 20.73 11.87
N VAL A 242 -20.63 21.30 13.06
CA VAL A 242 -21.46 22.37 13.60
C VAL A 242 -21.33 23.63 12.74
N ALA A 243 -20.13 24.10 12.42
CA ALA A 243 -19.95 25.29 11.58
C ALA A 243 -20.53 25.14 10.17
N GLY A 244 -20.43 23.95 9.54
CA GLY A 244 -20.96 23.71 8.20
C GLY A 244 -22.49 23.60 8.14
N TYR A 245 -23.15 23.06 9.19
CA TYR A 245 -24.60 22.98 9.26
C TYR A 245 -25.25 24.33 9.65
N LEU A 246 -24.56 25.10 10.50
CA LEU A 246 -24.99 26.45 10.93
C LEU A 246 -24.92 27.52 9.82
N GLN A 247 -24.19 27.28 8.73
CA GLN A 247 -24.16 28.18 7.57
C GLN A 247 -25.50 28.22 6.78
N GLY A 248 -26.44 27.33 7.09
CA GLY A 248 -27.72 27.24 6.37
C GLY A 248 -28.90 27.99 6.99
N GLY A 249 -28.66 28.97 7.89
CA GLY A 249 -29.67 29.86 8.48
C GLY A 249 -30.14 29.48 9.89
N GLU A 250 -30.80 30.43 10.59
CA GLU A 250 -31.25 30.30 11.99
C GLU A 250 -32.09 29.05 12.26
N GLU A 251 -32.95 28.65 11.31
CA GLU A 251 -33.82 27.48 11.46
C GLU A 251 -33.03 26.16 11.55
N LYS A 252 -31.97 26.01 10.74
CA LYS A 252 -31.07 24.84 10.80
C LYS A 252 -30.22 24.88 12.08
N SER A 253 -29.84 26.07 12.52
CA SER A 253 -29.11 26.25 13.77
C SER A 253 -29.89 25.79 15.00
N GLU A 254 -31.17 26.17 15.07
CA GLU A 254 -32.04 25.77 16.18
C GLU A 254 -32.34 24.25 16.15
N LYS A 255 -32.57 23.69 14.96
CA LYS A 255 -32.78 22.24 14.80
C LYS A 255 -31.55 21.43 15.25
N LEU A 256 -30.34 21.87 14.90
CA LEU A 256 -29.11 21.22 15.35
C LEU A 256 -28.94 21.31 16.87
N ARG A 257 -29.25 22.47 17.46
CA ARG A 257 -29.17 22.68 18.92
C ARG A 257 -30.08 21.71 19.67
N LEU A 258 -31.34 21.60 19.24
CA LEU A 258 -32.31 20.67 19.82
C LEU A 258 -31.88 19.20 19.67
N LEU A 259 -31.33 18.82 18.51
CA LEU A 259 -30.78 17.47 18.29
C LEU A 259 -29.58 17.18 19.21
N CYS A 260 -28.68 18.14 19.37
CA CYS A 260 -27.53 18.03 20.27
C CYS A 260 -27.97 17.92 21.73
N GLU A 261 -29.04 18.59 22.15
CA GLU A 261 -29.62 18.44 23.49
C GLU A 261 -30.21 17.04 23.69
N GLN A 262 -31.04 16.57 22.75
CA GLN A 262 -31.69 15.26 22.82
C GLN A 262 -30.72 14.08 22.76
N LEU A 263 -29.58 14.24 22.06
CA LEU A 263 -28.54 13.23 21.92
C LEU A 263 -27.43 13.33 22.99
N GLY A 264 -27.54 14.27 23.94
CA GLY A 264 -26.59 14.42 25.05
C GLY A 264 -25.27 15.10 24.67
N PHE A 265 -25.23 15.82 23.55
CA PHE A 265 -24.06 16.57 23.08
C PHE A 265 -23.97 18.01 23.61
N ALA A 266 -25.01 18.52 24.28
CA ALA A 266 -25.05 19.90 24.79
C ALA A 266 -23.79 20.34 25.58
N PRO A 267 -23.22 19.52 26.49
CA PRO A 267 -22.00 19.89 27.22
C PRO A 267 -20.76 20.04 26.34
N TYR A 268 -20.77 19.47 25.14
CA TYR A 268 -19.61 19.41 24.22
C TYR A 268 -19.70 20.43 23.09
N MET A 269 -20.79 21.21 23.01
CA MET A 269 -21.03 22.20 21.95
C MET A 269 -19.99 23.33 21.92
N ALA A 270 -19.47 23.72 23.08
CA ALA A 270 -18.44 24.76 23.23
C ALA A 270 -17.04 24.18 23.52
N SER A 271 -16.92 22.86 23.62
CA SER A 271 -15.65 22.18 23.96
C SER A 271 -14.68 22.23 22.79
N ARG A 272 -13.38 22.36 23.09
CA ARG A 272 -12.36 22.20 22.05
C ARG A 272 -12.31 20.73 21.67
N LEU A 273 -12.00 20.43 20.40
CA LEU A 273 -12.01 19.06 19.87
C LEU A 273 -11.23 18.04 20.72
N ARG A 274 -10.11 18.49 21.33
CA ARG A 274 -9.24 17.70 22.21
C ARG A 274 -9.85 17.38 23.60
N ASP A 275 -10.89 18.11 24.00
CA ASP A 275 -11.54 18.00 25.31
C ASP A 275 -12.83 17.14 25.21
N VAL A 276 -13.09 16.55 24.05
CA VAL A 276 -14.28 15.73 23.78
C VAL A 276 -13.91 14.26 23.97
N PRO A 277 -14.61 13.53 24.86
CA PRO A 277 -14.40 12.09 25.04
C PRO A 277 -14.51 11.32 23.72
N ARG A 278 -13.70 10.27 23.57
CA ARG A 278 -13.58 9.53 22.30
C ARG A 278 -14.89 8.84 21.89
N ASP A 279 -15.66 8.35 22.86
CA ASP A 279 -17.01 7.80 22.67
C ASP A 279 -17.98 8.86 22.14
N VAL A 280 -17.93 10.08 22.71
CA VAL A 280 -18.71 11.23 22.24
C VAL A 280 -18.29 11.60 20.82
N ALA A 281 -16.99 11.63 20.51
CA ALA A 281 -16.49 11.92 19.15
C ALA A 281 -17.01 10.90 18.11
N ARG A 282 -17.03 9.60 18.45
CA ARG A 282 -17.58 8.52 17.60
C ARG A 282 -19.09 8.70 17.36
N ARG A 283 -19.86 9.10 18.40
CA ARG A 283 -21.29 9.40 18.27
C ARG A 283 -21.55 10.66 17.43
N VAL A 284 -20.71 11.68 17.55
CA VAL A 284 -20.79 12.89 16.70
C VAL A 284 -20.51 12.56 15.23
N GLU A 285 -19.57 11.66 14.93
CA GLU A 285 -19.30 11.22 13.55
C GLU A 285 -20.52 10.53 12.92
N ILE A 286 -21.20 9.68 13.68
CA ILE A 286 -22.46 9.06 13.27
C ILE A 286 -23.53 10.14 13.07
N LEU A 287 -23.67 11.10 13.99
CA LEU A 287 -24.62 12.22 13.83
C LEU A 287 -24.34 13.03 12.56
N ARG A 288 -23.07 13.24 12.18
CA ARG A 288 -22.71 13.92 10.93
C ARG A 288 -23.33 13.22 9.71
N ALA A 289 -23.34 11.90 9.67
CA ALA A 289 -23.97 11.15 8.58
C ALA A 289 -25.48 11.39 8.54
N PHE A 290 -26.14 11.37 9.70
CA PHE A 290 -27.58 11.65 9.81
C PHE A 290 -27.98 13.07 9.38
N LEU A 291 -27.07 14.03 9.49
CA LEU A 291 -27.30 15.41 9.05
C LEU A 291 -27.16 15.58 7.52
N ARG A 292 -26.75 14.55 6.78
CA ARG A 292 -26.68 14.54 5.32
C ARG A 292 -27.90 13.84 4.71
N ASP A 293 -28.31 14.32 3.55
CA ASP A 293 -29.35 13.74 2.71
C ASP A 293 -28.71 12.96 1.56
N PRO A 294 -29.28 11.83 1.09
CA PRO A 294 -30.61 11.31 1.44
C PRO A 294 -30.61 10.01 2.30
N TYR A 295 -29.46 9.39 2.57
CA TYR A 295 -29.33 8.17 3.38
C TYR A 295 -28.02 8.11 4.18
N VAL A 296 -27.93 7.15 5.11
CA VAL A 296 -26.78 6.89 5.98
C VAL A 296 -26.24 5.48 5.76
N VAL A 297 -24.92 5.34 5.64
CA VAL A 297 -24.24 4.04 5.58
C VAL A 297 -23.29 3.91 6.76
N LEU A 298 -23.46 2.87 7.57
CA LEU A 298 -22.58 2.56 8.70
C LEU A 298 -21.87 1.22 8.45
N ASP A 299 -20.55 1.22 8.26
CA ASP A 299 -19.76 0.01 8.04
C ASP A 299 -19.03 -0.43 9.32
N GLU A 300 -19.58 -1.47 9.96
CA GLU A 300 -19.14 -2.02 11.26
C GLU A 300 -18.92 -0.94 12.34
N PRO A 301 -19.91 -0.07 12.61
CA PRO A 301 -19.73 1.09 13.49
C PRO A 301 -19.46 0.73 14.94
N THR A 302 -19.69 -0.51 15.36
CA THR A 302 -19.41 -1.05 16.70
C THR A 302 -18.18 -1.95 16.76
N ARG A 303 -17.42 -2.09 15.66
CA ARG A 303 -16.20 -2.89 15.63
C ARG A 303 -15.21 -2.46 16.71
N GLY A 304 -14.65 -3.45 17.41
CA GLY A 304 -13.68 -3.22 18.49
C GLY A 304 -14.29 -2.69 19.79
N LEU A 305 -15.63 -2.68 19.93
CA LEU A 305 -16.33 -2.41 21.19
C LEU A 305 -16.89 -3.72 21.76
N GLU A 306 -16.86 -3.86 23.08
CA GLU A 306 -17.38 -5.01 23.81
C GLU A 306 -18.33 -4.53 24.93
N GLY A 307 -19.22 -5.41 25.39
CA GLY A 307 -20.10 -5.15 26.54
C GLY A 307 -20.92 -3.85 26.43
N ASP A 308 -20.87 -3.04 27.49
CA ASP A 308 -21.68 -1.82 27.66
C ASP A 308 -21.38 -0.74 26.61
N ASP A 309 -20.13 -0.63 26.15
CA ASP A 309 -19.73 0.36 25.14
C ASP A 309 -20.37 0.06 23.78
N LYS A 310 -20.45 -1.22 23.42
CA LYS A 310 -21.15 -1.67 22.21
C LYS A 310 -22.64 -1.37 22.32
N ALA A 311 -23.26 -1.75 23.44
CA ALA A 311 -24.69 -1.50 23.68
C ALA A 311 -25.04 0.00 23.63
N ALA A 312 -24.20 0.84 24.24
CA ALA A 312 -24.38 2.29 24.27
C ALA A 312 -24.31 2.92 22.87
N LEU A 313 -23.39 2.47 22.00
CA LEU A 313 -23.29 2.98 20.63
C LEU A 313 -24.46 2.51 19.76
N THR A 314 -24.89 1.26 19.88
CA THR A 314 -26.07 0.74 19.16
C THR A 314 -27.35 1.49 19.57
N ALA A 315 -27.53 1.75 20.87
CA ALA A 315 -28.66 2.54 21.38
C ALA A 315 -28.62 3.98 20.84
N PHE A 316 -27.44 4.59 20.76
CA PHE A 316 -27.26 5.91 20.16
C PHE A 316 -27.69 5.95 18.69
N VAL A 317 -27.28 4.96 17.87
CA VAL A 317 -27.67 4.89 16.44
C VAL A 317 -29.20 4.81 16.30
N LEU A 318 -29.86 4.00 17.12
CA LEU A 318 -31.32 3.89 17.12
C LEU A 318 -32.02 5.18 17.57
N GLN A 319 -31.46 5.86 18.57
CA GLN A 319 -31.97 7.15 19.03
C GLN A 319 -31.83 8.22 17.94
N ALA A 320 -30.68 8.30 17.28
CA ALA A 320 -30.44 9.20 16.17
C ALA A 320 -31.41 8.93 15.00
N HIS A 321 -31.64 7.67 14.65
CA HIS A 321 -32.61 7.28 13.62
C HIS A 321 -34.06 7.60 13.99
N SER A 322 -34.43 7.52 15.28
CA SER A 322 -35.76 7.90 15.75
C SER A 322 -36.02 9.41 15.57
N LEU A 323 -35.00 10.23 15.85
CA LEU A 323 -35.08 11.69 15.73
C LEU A 323 -34.94 12.16 14.27
N LEU A 324 -34.16 11.43 13.46
CA LEU A 324 -33.87 11.69 12.06
C LEU A 324 -34.10 10.40 11.26
N PRO A 325 -35.35 10.12 10.84
CA PRO A 325 -35.71 8.88 10.15
C PRO A 325 -35.19 8.86 8.70
N LYS A 326 -33.87 8.73 8.57
CA LYS A 326 -33.13 8.58 7.32
C LYS A 326 -33.08 7.11 6.94
N THR A 327 -33.13 6.82 5.65
CA THR A 327 -32.78 5.48 5.17
C THR A 327 -31.38 5.11 5.61
N MET A 328 -31.20 3.91 6.15
CA MET A 328 -29.93 3.46 6.70
C MET A 328 -29.55 2.04 6.27
N LEU A 329 -28.28 1.87 5.92
CA LEU A 329 -27.62 0.57 5.76
C LEU A 329 -26.58 0.37 6.85
N PHE A 330 -26.64 -0.75 7.56
CA PHE A 330 -25.77 -1.06 8.70
C PHE A 330 -25.06 -2.40 8.50
N ALA A 331 -23.75 -2.43 8.27
CA ALA A 331 -23.02 -3.70 8.17
C ALA A 331 -22.50 -4.16 9.54
N THR A 332 -22.69 -5.45 9.84
CA THR A 332 -22.12 -6.09 11.03
C THR A 332 -21.85 -7.58 10.79
N GLU A 333 -20.98 -8.13 11.62
CA GLU A 333 -20.71 -9.58 11.72
C GLU A 333 -21.44 -10.21 12.91
N ASP A 334 -22.08 -9.40 13.76
CA ASP A 334 -22.84 -9.83 14.91
C ASP A 334 -24.32 -9.94 14.55
N ILE A 335 -24.84 -11.17 14.63
CA ILE A 335 -26.24 -11.48 14.32
C ILE A 335 -27.21 -10.79 15.29
N ASP A 336 -26.87 -10.73 16.57
CA ASP A 336 -27.74 -10.14 17.60
C ASP A 336 -27.82 -8.63 17.39
N GLU A 337 -26.72 -8.01 16.96
CA GLU A 337 -26.72 -6.60 16.57
C GLU A 337 -27.53 -6.32 15.30
N ALA A 338 -27.39 -7.15 14.26
CA ALA A 338 -28.15 -7.00 13.01
C ALA A 338 -29.66 -7.03 13.25
N ILE A 339 -30.12 -7.98 14.08
CA ILE A 339 -31.54 -8.15 14.42
C ILE A 339 -32.02 -7.03 15.34
N PHE A 340 -31.16 -6.61 16.28
CA PHE A 340 -31.53 -5.56 17.22
C PHE A 340 -31.75 -4.22 16.53
N ILE A 341 -30.96 -3.91 15.49
CA ILE A 341 -30.99 -2.60 14.85
C ILE A 341 -31.97 -2.49 13.67
N ALA A 342 -32.13 -3.56 12.89
CA ALA A 342 -32.77 -3.48 11.58
C ALA A 342 -34.26 -3.86 11.56
N ASP A 343 -34.95 -3.29 10.57
CA ASP A 343 -36.28 -3.71 10.13
C ASP A 343 -36.18 -4.94 9.22
N GLN A 344 -35.08 -5.06 8.46
CA GLN A 344 -34.77 -6.15 7.55
C GLN A 344 -33.27 -6.49 7.62
N VAL A 345 -32.94 -7.79 7.62
CA VAL A 345 -31.56 -8.26 7.54
C VAL A 345 -31.32 -8.86 6.16
N LEU A 346 -30.38 -8.28 5.40
CA LEU A 346 -29.87 -8.85 4.17
C LEU A 346 -28.70 -9.79 4.50
N VAL A 347 -28.93 -11.10 4.33
CA VAL A 347 -27.89 -12.12 4.58
C VAL A 347 -26.97 -12.24 3.37
N MET A 348 -25.66 -12.10 3.59
CA MET A 348 -24.60 -12.14 2.56
C MET A 348 -23.76 -13.41 2.66
N THR A 349 -23.71 -14.17 1.56
CA THR A 349 -23.11 -15.52 1.45
C THR A 349 -22.09 -15.61 0.30
N PRO A 350 -21.39 -16.74 0.06
CA PRO A 350 -20.46 -16.88 -1.07
C PRO A 350 -21.13 -16.60 -2.43
N ALA A 351 -20.31 -16.34 -3.45
CA ALA A 351 -20.75 -16.05 -4.82
C ALA A 351 -21.72 -17.11 -5.38
N GLY A 352 -22.85 -16.66 -5.96
CA GLY A 352 -23.86 -17.50 -6.60
C GLY A 352 -25.10 -17.88 -5.75
N ALA A 353 -25.16 -17.51 -4.47
CA ALA A 353 -26.34 -17.76 -3.63
C ALA A 353 -27.31 -16.55 -3.64
N LYS A 354 -28.62 -16.82 -3.74
CA LYS A 354 -29.67 -15.78 -3.67
C LYS A 354 -29.57 -15.03 -2.35
N LYS A 355 -29.48 -13.69 -2.42
CA LYS A 355 -29.49 -12.81 -1.26
C LYS A 355 -30.93 -12.68 -0.77
N LEU A 356 -31.20 -13.20 0.42
CA LEU A 356 -32.56 -13.26 0.98
C LEU A 356 -32.72 -12.14 2.02
N PRO A 357 -33.58 -11.13 1.81
CA PRO A 357 -33.99 -10.24 2.89
C PRO A 357 -34.83 -11.03 3.89
N VAL A 358 -34.46 -10.96 5.17
CA VAL A 358 -35.20 -11.57 6.29
C VAL A 358 -35.85 -10.46 7.11
N ALA A 359 -37.19 -10.49 7.18
CA ALA A 359 -37.96 -9.54 7.97
C ALA A 359 -37.70 -9.71 9.47
N VAL A 360 -37.48 -8.60 10.16
CA VAL A 360 -37.31 -8.58 11.61
C VAL A 360 -38.60 -8.09 12.28
N ASP A 361 -39.48 -9.03 12.59
CA ASP A 361 -40.80 -8.76 13.21
C ASP A 361 -40.72 -8.50 14.72
N VAL A 362 -39.74 -7.71 15.17
CA VAL A 362 -39.59 -7.29 16.57
C VAL A 362 -40.08 -5.84 16.70
N ARG A 363 -41.00 -5.59 17.63
CA ARG A 363 -41.72 -4.29 17.73
C ARG A 363 -40.79 -3.16 18.17
N ARG A 364 -40.87 -1.98 17.53
CA ARG A 364 -40.18 -0.75 18.00
C ARG A 364 -40.97 -0.06 19.14
N PRO A 365 -40.32 0.66 20.08
CA PRO A 365 -38.88 0.94 20.18
C PRO A 365 -38.07 -0.25 20.70
N ARG A 366 -36.83 -0.41 20.24
CA ARG A 366 -35.95 -1.54 20.59
C ARG A 366 -35.21 -1.26 21.91
N GLY A 367 -35.71 -1.84 23.00
CA GLY A 367 -35.13 -1.77 24.36
C GLY A 367 -34.28 -3.00 24.70
N ALA A 368 -33.47 -2.92 25.77
CA ALA A 368 -32.58 -4.01 26.19
C ALA A 368 -33.34 -5.31 26.54
N ASP A 369 -34.55 -5.17 27.08
CA ASP A 369 -35.52 -6.22 27.42
C ASP A 369 -36.00 -7.01 26.20
N GLN A 370 -35.95 -6.41 25.00
CA GLN A 370 -36.45 -7.06 23.79
C GLN A 370 -35.56 -8.18 23.25
N ARG A 371 -34.29 -8.25 23.66
CA ARG A 371 -33.38 -9.34 23.26
C ARG A 371 -33.79 -10.69 23.84
N GLU A 372 -34.60 -10.67 24.91
CA GLU A 372 -35.10 -11.85 25.60
C GLU A 372 -36.50 -12.29 25.11
N LEU A 373 -37.12 -11.52 24.20
CA LEU A 373 -38.44 -11.82 23.68
C LEU A 373 -38.42 -13.01 22.71
N PRO A 374 -39.44 -13.89 22.72
CA PRO A 374 -39.56 -14.99 21.77
C PRO A 374 -39.49 -14.55 20.30
N GLU A 375 -39.99 -13.35 19.98
CA GLU A 375 -39.90 -12.74 18.66
C GLU A 375 -38.44 -12.55 18.20
N PHE A 376 -37.54 -12.16 19.09
CA PHE A 376 -36.13 -11.94 18.79
C PHE A 376 -35.42 -13.26 18.50
N THR A 377 -35.66 -14.28 19.32
CA THR A 377 -35.16 -15.65 19.09
C THR A 377 -35.67 -16.21 17.76
N ARG A 378 -36.96 -15.99 17.42
CA ARG A 378 -37.52 -16.40 16.13
C ARG A 378 -36.87 -15.65 14.96
N ALA A 379 -36.59 -14.36 15.09
CA ALA A 379 -35.85 -13.60 14.08
C ALA A 379 -34.41 -14.13 13.91
N LYS A 380 -33.73 -14.44 15.02
CA LYS A 380 -32.38 -15.04 15.02
C LYS A 380 -32.35 -16.37 14.30
N GLN A 381 -33.31 -17.25 14.59
CA GLN A 381 -33.42 -18.53 13.91
C GLN A 381 -33.64 -18.35 12.40
N ARG A 382 -34.54 -17.45 11.97
CA ARG A 382 -34.77 -17.18 10.54
C ARG A 382 -33.52 -16.69 9.80
N VAL A 383 -32.71 -15.84 10.44
CA VAL A 383 -31.44 -15.34 9.86
C VAL A 383 -30.40 -16.46 9.77
N LEU A 384 -30.29 -17.32 10.79
CA LEU A 384 -29.42 -18.49 10.77
C LEU A 384 -29.85 -19.51 9.71
N ASP A 385 -31.16 -19.82 9.63
CA ASP A 385 -31.71 -20.73 8.62
C ASP A 385 -31.47 -20.20 7.20
N ALA A 386 -31.55 -18.88 7.00
CA ALA A 386 -31.25 -18.25 5.72
C ALA A 386 -29.75 -18.35 5.35
N LEU A 387 -28.86 -18.24 6.35
CA LEU A 387 -27.41 -18.42 6.17
C LEU A 387 -27.09 -19.88 5.79
N GLU A 388 -27.64 -20.86 6.51
CA GLU A 388 -27.44 -22.30 6.22
C GLU A 388 -28.00 -22.70 4.86
N LYS A 389 -29.20 -22.22 4.50
CA LYS A 389 -29.80 -22.45 3.17
C LYS A 389 -28.96 -21.85 2.04
N ALA A 390 -28.30 -20.72 2.27
CA ALA A 390 -27.45 -20.10 1.27
C ALA A 390 -26.06 -20.77 1.16
N GLU A 391 -25.54 -21.38 2.23
CA GLU A 391 -24.29 -22.16 2.19
C GLU A 391 -24.47 -23.56 1.55
N SER A 392 -25.65 -24.17 1.71
CA SER A 392 -25.99 -25.49 1.14
C SER A 392 -26.26 -25.51 -0.38
N VAL A 393 -26.34 -24.35 -1.03
CA VAL A 393 -26.59 -24.22 -2.48
C VAL A 393 -25.29 -24.08 -3.29
N ALA A 394 -24.12 -23.94 -2.65
CA ALA A 394 -22.84 -23.78 -3.34
C ALA A 394 -22.12 -25.14 -3.50
N PRO A 395 -21.84 -25.63 -4.73
CA PRO A 395 -21.01 -26.81 -4.91
C PRO A 395 -19.55 -26.48 -4.61
N LEU A 396 -18.95 -27.20 -3.66
CA LEU A 396 -17.51 -27.38 -3.55
C LEU A 396 -17.00 -28.01 -4.86
N ARG A 397 -16.09 -27.34 -5.58
CA ARG A 397 -15.35 -27.97 -6.69
C ARG A 397 -14.01 -28.49 -6.16
N GLU A 398 -13.89 -29.81 -6.20
CA GLU A 398 -12.73 -30.61 -5.81
C GLU A 398 -11.51 -30.44 -6.75
N GLY A 399 -10.36 -30.80 -6.17
CA GLY A 399 -9.02 -31.00 -6.74
C GLY A 399 -8.81 -30.95 -8.26
N PHE A 400 -7.90 -30.07 -8.67
CA PHE A 400 -7.07 -30.29 -9.85
C PHE A 400 -5.70 -30.78 -9.40
N ALA A 401 -5.47 -32.09 -9.53
CA ALA A 401 -4.12 -32.62 -9.62
C ALA A 401 -3.53 -32.15 -10.94
N ILE A 402 -2.38 -31.47 -10.89
CA ILE A 402 -1.58 -31.18 -12.07
C ILE A 402 -0.37 -32.10 -12.00
N GLU A 403 -0.32 -33.11 -12.86
CA GLU A 403 0.95 -33.76 -13.20
C GLU A 403 1.77 -32.76 -14.04
N VAL A 404 3.00 -32.47 -13.62
CA VAL A 404 3.90 -31.59 -14.38
C VAL A 404 5.16 -32.36 -14.70
N ASP A 405 5.33 -32.61 -16.00
CA ASP A 405 6.54 -33.09 -16.65
C ASP A 405 7.67 -32.06 -16.50
N GLU A 406 8.90 -32.51 -16.28
CA GLU A 406 10.08 -31.69 -15.91
C GLU A 406 10.63 -30.81 -17.04
N ALA A 407 9.91 -30.65 -18.14
CA ALA A 407 10.33 -29.80 -19.26
C ALA A 407 9.14 -29.07 -19.89
N LEU A 408 8.98 -27.78 -19.60
CA LEU A 408 8.08 -26.90 -20.37
C LEU A 408 8.78 -25.60 -20.77
N PRO A 409 8.77 -25.24 -22.07
CA PRO A 409 9.44 -24.06 -22.62
C PRO A 409 8.66 -22.77 -22.37
N ALA A 410 9.36 -21.64 -22.47
CA ALA A 410 8.93 -20.26 -22.20
C ALA A 410 7.49 -19.92 -22.66
N ARG A 411 6.55 -19.87 -21.71
CA ARG A 411 5.26 -19.18 -21.91
C ARG A 411 5.50 -17.67 -21.99
N ARG A 412 4.81 -16.98 -22.90
CA ARG A 412 4.92 -15.52 -23.06
C ARG A 412 4.43 -14.81 -21.80
N LEU A 413 5.38 -14.29 -21.02
CA LEU A 413 5.12 -13.32 -19.96
C LEU A 413 4.44 -12.06 -20.56
N PRO A 414 3.30 -11.60 -20.00
CA PRO A 414 2.71 -10.30 -20.37
C PRO A 414 3.69 -9.15 -20.07
N ASN A 415 3.44 -7.96 -20.59
CA ASN A 415 4.26 -6.77 -20.32
C ASN A 415 4.08 -6.39 -18.83
N VAL A 416 4.99 -6.83 -17.95
CA VAL A 416 4.89 -6.60 -16.50
C VAL A 416 5.56 -5.27 -16.14
N ALA A 417 4.79 -4.33 -15.58
CA ALA A 417 5.29 -3.06 -15.12
C ALA A 417 6.26 -3.21 -13.92
N ASN A 418 7.33 -2.41 -13.89
CA ASN A 418 8.29 -2.42 -12.81
C ASN A 418 7.88 -1.42 -11.72
N ALA A 419 6.90 -1.84 -10.89
CA ALA A 419 6.30 -1.00 -9.86
C ALA A 419 7.30 -0.44 -8.83
N LEU A 420 8.41 -1.16 -8.57
CA LEU A 420 9.49 -0.68 -7.71
C LEU A 420 10.21 0.52 -8.36
N LYS A 421 10.58 0.39 -9.63
CA LYS A 421 11.18 1.47 -10.41
C LYS A 421 10.27 2.69 -10.52
N GLU A 422 8.98 2.47 -10.75
CA GLU A 422 7.97 3.53 -10.79
C GLU A 422 7.84 4.24 -9.44
N ALA A 423 7.69 3.51 -8.33
CA ALA A 423 7.56 4.11 -7.00
C ALA A 423 8.80 4.93 -6.60
N LEU A 424 10.00 4.45 -6.92
CA LEU A 424 11.25 5.18 -6.71
C LEU A 424 11.29 6.48 -7.53
N HIS A 425 10.84 6.45 -8.79
CA HIS A 425 10.79 7.62 -9.66
C HIS A 425 9.73 8.64 -9.21
N GLU A 426 8.54 8.18 -8.79
CA GLU A 426 7.43 9.01 -8.31
C GLU A 426 7.67 9.61 -6.90
N GLY A 427 8.65 9.10 -6.16
CA GLY A 427 8.84 9.44 -4.75
C GLY A 427 7.72 8.93 -3.84
N ARG A 428 7.01 7.88 -4.26
CA ARG A 428 5.90 7.28 -3.52
C ARG A 428 6.44 6.25 -2.52
N PHE A 429 6.07 6.40 -1.25
CA PHE A 429 6.51 5.48 -0.20
C PHE A 429 6.00 4.05 -0.48
N PHE A 430 6.91 3.08 -0.52
CA PHE A 430 6.58 1.69 -0.91
C PHE A 430 7.10 0.65 0.08
N TRP A 431 6.61 -0.58 -0.09
CA TRP A 431 6.91 -1.73 0.74
C TRP A 431 7.34 -2.90 -0.17
N THR A 432 8.43 -3.58 0.17
CA THR A 432 8.77 -4.91 -0.40
C THR A 432 8.71 -5.96 0.70
N ILE A 433 8.38 -7.20 0.32
CA ILE A 433 8.31 -8.33 1.28
C ILE A 433 9.43 -9.33 0.98
N GLU A 434 10.26 -9.62 1.96
CA GLU A 434 11.37 -10.55 1.78
C GLU A 434 10.92 -12.03 1.88
N PHE A 435 11.26 -12.80 0.86
CA PHE A 435 11.06 -14.23 0.77
C PHE A 435 12.40 -14.96 0.79
N ILE A 436 12.50 -15.98 1.65
CA ILE A 436 13.70 -16.81 1.82
C ILE A 436 13.44 -18.21 1.24
N PRO A 437 14.03 -18.56 0.08
CA PRO A 437 14.05 -19.92 -0.44
C PRO A 437 14.80 -20.86 0.52
N SER A 438 14.31 -22.08 0.72
CA SER A 438 14.91 -23.05 1.66
C SER A 438 14.89 -24.45 1.07
N VAL A 439 15.99 -25.20 1.26
CA VAL A 439 16.15 -26.59 0.77
C VAL A 439 15.19 -27.56 1.47
N ASP A 440 14.88 -27.31 2.75
CA ASP A 440 14.04 -28.19 3.58
C ASP A 440 12.54 -28.04 3.28
N LYS A 441 12.16 -27.06 2.46
CA LYS A 441 10.79 -26.83 2.02
C LYS A 441 10.73 -27.10 0.52
N VAL A 442 9.83 -27.97 0.09
CA VAL A 442 9.51 -28.09 -1.33
C VAL A 442 9.12 -26.68 -1.81
N LEU A 443 9.79 -26.16 -2.84
CA LEU A 443 9.61 -24.79 -3.32
C LEU A 443 8.12 -24.48 -3.59
N HIS A 444 7.37 -25.50 -4.02
CA HIS A 444 5.92 -25.49 -4.16
C HIS A 444 5.19 -25.06 -2.88
N ASP A 445 5.47 -25.69 -1.73
CA ASP A 445 4.79 -25.41 -0.46
C ASP A 445 5.16 -24.04 0.13
N ALA A 446 6.39 -23.59 -0.13
CA ALA A 446 6.84 -22.26 0.26
C ALA A 446 6.13 -21.15 -0.54
N LEU A 447 5.91 -21.37 -1.84
CA LEU A 447 5.14 -20.48 -2.70
C LEU A 447 3.64 -20.55 -2.42
N HIS A 448 3.09 -21.73 -2.10
CA HIS A 448 1.69 -21.92 -1.73
C HIS A 448 1.33 -21.10 -0.46
N LYS A 449 2.22 -21.07 0.53
CA LYS A 449 2.07 -20.21 1.73
C LYS A 449 2.11 -18.72 1.41
N LEU A 450 2.77 -18.33 0.31
CA LEU A 450 2.81 -16.95 -0.17
C LEU A 450 1.69 -16.61 -1.15
N GLY A 451 0.86 -17.57 -1.58
CA GLY A 451 -0.19 -17.35 -2.57
C GLY A 451 -1.11 -16.17 -2.23
N GLY A 452 -1.55 -16.08 -0.96
CA GLY A 452 -2.32 -14.93 -0.49
C GLY A 452 -1.53 -13.61 -0.42
N THR A 453 -0.21 -13.67 -0.17
CA THR A 453 0.64 -12.47 -0.14
C THR A 453 0.92 -11.95 -1.56
N ALA A 454 1.09 -12.84 -2.54
CA ALA A 454 1.26 -12.48 -3.94
C ALA A 454 0.00 -11.82 -4.52
N GLU A 455 -1.19 -12.30 -4.14
CA GLU A 455 -2.46 -11.70 -4.56
C GLU A 455 -2.66 -10.30 -3.95
N ILE A 456 -2.39 -10.12 -2.65
CA ILE A 456 -2.41 -8.78 -2.03
C ILE A 456 -1.39 -7.88 -2.71
N MET A 457 -0.18 -8.39 -2.96
CA MET A 457 0.86 -7.63 -3.65
C MET A 457 0.43 -7.19 -5.04
N ARG A 458 -0.34 -8.00 -5.78
CA ARG A 458 -0.88 -7.62 -7.09
C ARG A 458 -1.87 -6.44 -6.97
N GLN A 459 -2.78 -6.48 -5.99
CA GLN A 459 -3.86 -5.51 -5.84
C GLN A 459 -3.44 -4.20 -5.15
N GLU A 460 -2.41 -4.23 -4.31
CA GLU A 460 -2.00 -3.11 -3.47
C GLU A 460 -0.86 -2.29 -4.11
N PRO A 461 -1.08 -1.02 -4.49
CA PRO A 461 -0.06 -0.21 -5.16
C PRO A 461 1.19 0.05 -4.28
N GLU A 462 1.04 0.10 -2.96
CA GLU A 462 2.14 0.34 -2.01
C GLU A 462 3.07 -0.87 -1.86
N LEU A 463 2.60 -2.10 -2.12
CA LEU A 463 3.43 -3.31 -2.11
C LEU A 463 4.03 -3.51 -3.51
N VAL A 464 5.29 -3.15 -3.73
CA VAL A 464 5.83 -3.02 -5.09
C VAL A 464 6.59 -4.25 -5.61
N GLY A 465 6.80 -5.27 -4.77
CA GLY A 465 7.44 -6.51 -5.18
C GLY A 465 7.95 -7.36 -4.02
N PHE A 466 8.31 -8.61 -4.33
CA PHE A 466 9.03 -9.48 -3.41
C PHE A 466 10.53 -9.23 -3.50
N SER A 467 11.23 -9.38 -2.37
CA SER A 467 12.70 -9.48 -2.34
C SER A 467 13.08 -10.93 -2.13
N VAL A 468 13.78 -11.56 -3.08
CA VAL A 468 14.06 -13.01 -3.05
C VAL A 468 15.50 -13.24 -2.67
N THR A 469 15.73 -13.80 -1.48
CA THR A 469 17.07 -13.93 -0.90
C THR A 469 17.89 -15.07 -1.51
N ASP A 470 19.20 -14.93 -1.44
CA ASP A 470 20.17 -15.85 -2.01
C ASP A 470 21.10 -16.44 -0.95
N ARG A 471 21.14 -17.77 -0.83
CA ARG A 471 22.08 -18.54 0.03
C ARG A 471 22.23 -18.01 1.46
N VAL A 472 21.11 -17.89 2.16
CA VAL A 472 21.03 -17.31 3.52
C VAL A 472 21.53 -18.27 4.60
N VAL A 473 21.11 -19.53 4.54
CA VAL A 473 21.36 -20.54 5.57
C VAL A 473 22.56 -21.41 5.20
N SER A 474 22.62 -21.86 3.95
CA SER A 474 23.61 -22.79 3.45
C SER A 474 23.98 -22.52 2.00
N ASP A 475 25.13 -23.04 1.57
CA ASP A 475 25.56 -22.94 0.17
C ASP A 475 24.80 -23.93 -0.74
N ARG A 476 23.95 -24.77 -0.16
CA ARG A 476 23.02 -25.66 -0.86
C ARG A 476 21.65 -25.04 -1.04
N ASP A 477 21.40 -23.88 -0.45
CA ASP A 477 20.14 -23.16 -0.63
C ASP A 477 19.90 -22.91 -2.11
N PRO A 478 18.65 -23.07 -2.58
CA PRO A 478 18.34 -22.87 -3.98
C PRO A 478 18.63 -21.43 -4.39
N GLU A 479 19.10 -21.28 -5.63
CA GLU A 479 19.30 -19.98 -6.24
C GLU A 479 17.96 -19.23 -6.37
N PRO A 480 17.95 -17.88 -6.22
CA PRO A 480 16.70 -17.13 -6.13
C PRO A 480 15.97 -16.93 -7.46
N LEU A 481 16.59 -17.25 -8.62
CA LEU A 481 16.02 -16.96 -9.95
C LEU A 481 14.71 -17.69 -10.22
N ALA A 482 14.66 -19.01 -10.03
CA ALA A 482 13.45 -19.78 -10.26
C ALA A 482 12.28 -19.40 -9.31
N PRO A 483 12.50 -19.24 -7.98
CA PRO A 483 11.49 -18.68 -7.10
C PRO A 483 11.05 -17.26 -7.49
N ALA A 484 11.98 -16.39 -7.91
CA ALA A 484 11.67 -15.04 -8.35
C ALA A 484 10.80 -15.03 -9.61
N SER A 485 11.13 -15.84 -10.62
CA SER A 485 10.32 -16.00 -11.83
C SER A 485 8.88 -16.41 -11.50
N ARG A 486 8.70 -17.35 -10.56
CA ARG A 486 7.36 -17.77 -10.12
C ARG A 486 6.62 -16.67 -9.36
N LEU A 487 7.32 -15.90 -8.54
CA LEU A 487 6.72 -14.75 -7.83
C LEU A 487 6.39 -13.59 -8.78
N LEU A 488 7.17 -13.39 -9.84
CA LEU A 488 6.86 -12.46 -10.93
C LEU A 488 5.53 -12.84 -11.59
N GLU A 489 5.36 -14.11 -11.96
CA GLU A 489 4.12 -14.63 -12.54
C GLU A 489 2.93 -14.48 -11.57
N ALA A 490 3.13 -14.84 -10.29
CA ALA A 490 2.08 -14.80 -9.29
C ALA A 490 1.67 -13.38 -8.87
N SER A 491 2.61 -12.45 -8.70
CA SER A 491 2.32 -11.10 -8.22
C SER A 491 2.14 -10.06 -9.33
N CYS A 492 2.59 -10.38 -10.55
CA CYS A 492 2.69 -9.43 -11.67
C CYS A 492 3.50 -8.17 -11.31
N LYS A 493 4.52 -8.31 -10.45
CA LYS A 493 5.44 -7.23 -10.07
C LYS A 493 6.87 -7.72 -10.12
N GLN A 494 7.78 -6.91 -10.66
CA GLN A 494 9.20 -7.23 -10.79
C GLN A 494 9.85 -7.48 -9.42
N PRO A 495 10.26 -8.72 -9.09
CA PRO A 495 10.86 -9.02 -7.80
C PRO A 495 12.32 -8.55 -7.76
N LEU A 496 12.77 -8.14 -6.58
CA LEU A 496 14.16 -7.81 -6.29
C LEU A 496 14.95 -9.10 -6.00
N VAL A 497 15.77 -9.54 -6.94
CA VAL A 497 16.52 -10.79 -6.80
C VAL A 497 17.88 -10.54 -6.16
N HIS A 498 18.19 -11.24 -5.08
CA HIS A 498 19.49 -11.09 -4.42
C HIS A 498 20.57 -11.85 -5.20
N PHE A 499 21.77 -11.30 -5.23
CA PHE A 499 22.98 -12.01 -5.63
C PHE A 499 24.02 -11.89 -4.52
N SER A 500 24.41 -13.03 -3.95
CA SER A 500 25.41 -13.11 -2.89
C SER A 500 26.76 -13.56 -3.45
N GLY A 501 27.76 -12.67 -3.49
CA GLY A 501 29.10 -13.01 -3.98
C GLY A 501 29.84 -14.10 -3.20
N LYS A 502 29.28 -14.59 -2.09
CA LYS A 502 29.78 -15.70 -1.27
C LYS A 502 29.97 -16.97 -2.09
N GLY A 503 31.21 -17.46 -2.10
CA GLY A 503 31.62 -18.63 -2.87
C GLY A 503 31.65 -18.42 -4.39
N ARG A 504 31.51 -17.19 -4.87
CA ARG A 504 31.36 -16.87 -6.30
C ARG A 504 32.42 -15.88 -6.80
N ASP A 505 32.65 -15.88 -8.11
CA ASP A 505 33.51 -14.95 -8.82
C ASP A 505 32.80 -14.21 -9.97
N ILE A 506 33.59 -13.53 -10.81
CA ILE A 506 33.11 -12.70 -11.92
C ILE A 506 32.33 -13.53 -12.95
N SER A 507 32.77 -14.76 -13.23
CA SER A 507 32.13 -15.63 -14.22
C SER A 507 30.75 -16.11 -13.74
N ASP A 508 30.63 -16.40 -12.44
CA ASP A 508 29.34 -16.75 -11.83
C ASP A 508 28.34 -15.60 -11.91
N LEU A 509 28.81 -14.34 -11.77
CA LEU A 509 27.96 -13.16 -11.92
C LEU A 509 27.47 -13.01 -13.37
N HIS A 510 28.33 -13.17 -14.37
CA HIS A 510 27.90 -13.11 -15.77
C HIS A 510 26.85 -14.18 -16.08
N SER A 511 27.08 -15.43 -15.67
CA SER A 511 26.10 -16.51 -15.83
C SER A 511 24.80 -16.24 -15.07
N PHE A 512 24.85 -15.55 -13.92
CA PHE A 512 23.66 -15.11 -13.20
C PHE A 512 22.87 -14.05 -13.98
N LEU A 513 23.55 -13.06 -14.57
CA LEU A 513 22.94 -11.97 -15.32
C LEU A 513 22.28 -12.47 -16.63
N GLU A 514 22.92 -13.40 -17.32
CA GLU A 514 22.36 -14.07 -18.50
C GLU A 514 21.05 -14.79 -18.14
N ARG A 515 21.05 -15.57 -17.06
CA ARG A 515 19.83 -16.27 -16.60
C ARG A 515 18.77 -15.31 -16.06
N MET A 516 19.14 -14.19 -15.45
CA MET A 516 18.17 -13.14 -15.11
C MET A 516 17.47 -12.59 -16.37
N GLU A 517 18.19 -12.43 -17.47
CA GLU A 517 17.63 -11.99 -18.75
C GLU A 517 16.66 -13.03 -19.32
N GLU A 518 17.02 -14.31 -19.29
CA GLU A 518 16.15 -15.43 -19.69
C GLU A 518 14.82 -15.42 -18.91
N HIS A 519 14.89 -15.13 -17.61
CA HIS A 519 13.71 -15.01 -16.73
C HIS A 519 13.01 -13.63 -16.78
N LYS A 520 13.50 -12.68 -17.60
CA LYS A 520 13.00 -11.30 -17.71
C LYS A 520 12.93 -10.55 -16.37
N LEU A 521 13.91 -10.79 -15.52
CA LEU A 521 14.04 -10.14 -14.22
C LEU A 521 14.84 -8.85 -14.35
N GLU A 522 14.30 -7.77 -13.79
CA GLU A 522 14.86 -6.41 -13.97
C GLU A 522 15.49 -5.81 -12.71
N ASN A 523 15.23 -6.39 -11.54
CA ASN A 523 15.64 -5.83 -10.25
C ASN A 523 16.61 -6.77 -9.54
N MET A 524 17.76 -6.27 -9.10
CA MET A 524 18.83 -7.04 -8.48
C MET A 524 19.37 -6.38 -7.20
N LEU A 525 19.61 -7.14 -6.13
CA LEU A 525 20.33 -6.69 -4.93
C LEU A 525 21.72 -7.34 -4.87
N CYS A 526 22.77 -6.53 -5.04
CA CYS A 526 24.15 -7.02 -5.01
C CYS A 526 24.72 -7.06 -3.59
N LEU A 527 25.06 -8.25 -3.12
CA LEU A 527 25.62 -8.53 -1.80
C LEU A 527 26.99 -9.17 -1.91
N THR A 528 27.87 -8.88 -0.95
CA THR A 528 29.10 -9.68 -0.78
C THR A 528 28.77 -11.06 -0.21
N GLY A 529 27.76 -11.15 0.66
CA GLY A 529 27.38 -12.36 1.38
C GLY A 529 28.10 -12.56 2.73
N ASP A 530 27.55 -13.44 3.55
CA ASP A 530 28.01 -13.76 4.91
C ASP A 530 29.12 -14.81 4.90
N ARG A 531 29.78 -15.02 6.05
CA ARG A 531 30.78 -16.08 6.24
C ARG A 531 30.23 -17.47 5.81
N LEU A 532 31.03 -18.23 5.06
CA LEU A 532 30.76 -19.65 4.75
C LEU A 532 30.80 -20.49 6.05
N ARG A 533 29.78 -21.32 6.27
CA ARG A 533 29.70 -22.20 7.46
C ARG A 533 30.60 -23.43 7.33
N GLU A 534 30.79 -23.93 6.12
CA GLU A 534 31.59 -25.13 5.80
C GLU A 534 32.95 -24.77 5.15
N GLU A 535 33.65 -23.75 5.66
CA GLU A 535 35.01 -23.47 5.20
C GLU A 535 35.94 -24.65 5.55
N LYS A 536 36.39 -25.38 4.52
CA LYS A 536 37.42 -26.42 4.67
C LYS A 536 38.67 -25.81 5.27
N LYS A 537 39.21 -26.39 6.35
CA LYS A 537 40.48 -25.96 6.95
C LYS A 537 41.58 -25.93 5.86
N GLY A 538 42.07 -24.74 5.55
CA GLY A 538 43.18 -24.52 4.61
C GLY A 538 42.79 -23.97 3.24
N GLU A 539 41.51 -23.94 2.87
CA GLU A 539 41.03 -23.35 1.61
C GLU A 539 40.22 -22.07 1.88
N ARG A 540 40.66 -20.96 1.28
CA ARG A 540 39.97 -19.68 1.43
C ARG A 540 38.77 -19.60 0.50
N ALA A 541 37.60 -19.44 1.10
CA ALA A 541 36.36 -19.07 0.44
C ALA A 541 36.52 -17.81 -0.42
N ARG A 542 36.06 -17.85 -1.67
CA ARG A 542 36.08 -16.68 -2.56
C ARG A 542 34.81 -15.86 -2.38
N TYR A 543 34.95 -14.54 -2.44
CA TYR A 543 33.82 -13.63 -2.40
C TYR A 543 33.95 -12.62 -3.53
N LEU A 544 32.93 -12.52 -4.39
CA LEU A 544 32.78 -11.37 -5.25
C LEU A 544 32.27 -10.19 -4.41
N GLU A 545 33.05 -9.12 -4.34
CA GLU A 545 32.67 -7.94 -3.56
C GLU A 545 31.49 -7.20 -4.20
N SER A 546 30.49 -6.80 -3.38
CA SER A 546 29.30 -6.09 -3.85
C SER A 546 29.58 -4.85 -4.70
N VAL A 547 30.60 -4.04 -4.40
CA VAL A 547 30.96 -2.87 -5.22
C VAL A 547 31.36 -3.30 -6.63
N CYS A 548 32.22 -4.31 -6.75
CA CYS A 548 32.62 -4.85 -8.04
C CYS A 548 31.44 -5.51 -8.77
N ALA A 549 30.59 -6.23 -8.03
CA ALA A 549 29.42 -6.88 -8.61
C ALA A 549 28.44 -5.85 -9.22
N ILE A 550 28.19 -4.73 -8.52
CA ILE A 550 27.37 -3.62 -9.04
C ILE A 550 27.97 -3.07 -10.33
N GLN A 551 29.28 -2.76 -10.32
CA GLN A 551 29.97 -2.20 -11.47
C GLN A 551 29.90 -3.13 -12.69
N ILE A 552 30.21 -4.42 -12.50
CA ILE A 552 30.17 -5.43 -13.57
C ILE A 552 28.75 -5.61 -14.08
N ALA A 553 27.76 -5.71 -13.19
CA ALA A 553 26.36 -5.88 -13.57
C ALA A 553 25.83 -4.66 -14.35
N LYS A 554 26.14 -3.43 -13.91
CA LYS A 554 25.70 -2.21 -14.59
C LYS A 554 26.40 -2.02 -15.95
N GLN A 555 27.67 -2.44 -16.06
CA GLN A 555 28.38 -2.44 -17.34
C GLN A 555 27.81 -3.47 -18.32
N ALA A 556 27.44 -4.66 -17.83
CA ALA A 556 26.87 -5.71 -18.67
C ALA A 556 25.41 -5.42 -19.06
N ARG A 557 24.62 -4.85 -18.14
CA ARG A 557 23.19 -4.57 -18.30
C ARG A 557 22.83 -3.19 -17.71
N PRO A 558 23.03 -2.09 -18.45
CA PRO A 558 22.80 -0.73 -17.97
C PRO A 558 21.37 -0.44 -17.51
N GLU A 559 20.39 -1.15 -18.08
CA GLU A 559 18.97 -1.02 -17.81
C GLU A 559 18.51 -1.67 -16.50
N LEU A 560 19.32 -2.59 -15.96
CA LEU A 560 19.02 -3.33 -14.73
C LEU A 560 18.93 -2.37 -13.54
N GLN A 561 17.88 -2.50 -12.72
CA GLN A 561 17.76 -1.75 -11.49
C GLN A 561 18.51 -2.48 -10.36
N ILE A 562 19.57 -1.85 -9.84
CA ILE A 562 20.50 -2.45 -8.89
C ILE A 562 20.39 -1.77 -7.54
N ALA A 563 19.95 -2.54 -6.55
CA ALA A 563 20.00 -2.20 -5.14
C ALA A 563 21.37 -2.53 -4.54
N ALA A 564 21.78 -1.78 -3.52
CA ALA A 564 22.97 -2.12 -2.73
C ALA A 564 22.73 -2.00 -1.21
N ALA A 565 23.33 -2.89 -0.42
CA ALA A 565 23.15 -2.87 1.03
C ALA A 565 24.03 -1.83 1.75
N LEU A 566 23.53 -1.20 2.82
CA LEU A 566 24.28 -0.34 3.74
C LEU A 566 24.06 -0.82 5.18
N ASN A 567 25.11 -0.96 5.99
CA ASN A 567 24.92 -1.17 7.44
C ASN A 567 25.25 0.11 8.23
N PRO A 568 24.27 0.95 8.59
CA PRO A 568 24.51 2.15 9.40
C PRO A 568 24.65 1.83 10.90
N PHE A 569 24.33 0.61 11.34
CA PHE A 569 24.34 0.20 12.76
C PHE A 569 25.75 -0.15 13.23
N LYS A 570 26.63 0.84 13.17
CA LYS A 570 28.01 0.80 13.66
C LYS A 570 28.21 1.92 14.68
N TYR A 571 28.78 1.56 15.82
CA TYR A 571 28.89 2.44 16.99
C TYR A 571 30.33 2.80 17.33
N ARG A 572 31.25 2.54 16.39
CA ARG A 572 32.62 3.05 16.37
C ARG A 572 32.84 3.84 15.10
N GLU A 573 33.65 4.90 15.21
CA GLU A 573 33.95 5.78 14.07
C GLU A 573 34.51 5.01 12.89
N GLU A 574 35.59 4.25 13.13
CA GLU A 574 36.31 3.54 12.09
C GLU A 574 35.47 2.49 11.35
N ASP A 575 34.50 1.89 12.05
CA ASP A 575 33.57 0.92 11.46
C ASP A 575 32.47 1.61 10.67
N ALA A 576 31.86 2.65 11.24
CA ALA A 576 30.77 3.39 10.62
C ALA A 576 31.27 4.10 9.35
N MET A 577 32.42 4.77 9.44
CA MET A 577 33.02 5.46 8.31
C MET A 577 33.45 4.49 7.21
N ALA A 578 33.93 3.28 7.55
CA ALA A 578 34.21 2.25 6.55
C ALA A 578 32.94 1.80 5.77
N GLN A 579 31.75 1.85 6.38
CA GLN A 579 30.48 1.58 5.68
C GLN A 579 30.05 2.77 4.83
N TYR A 580 30.12 4.00 5.37
CA TYR A 580 29.69 5.21 4.67
C TYR A 580 30.58 5.62 3.49
N LEU A 581 31.89 5.39 3.57
CA LEU A 581 32.80 5.60 2.44
C LEU A 581 32.58 4.52 1.36
N LYS A 582 32.32 3.26 1.78
CA LYS A 582 31.91 2.20 0.85
C LYS A 582 30.59 2.51 0.16
N LEU A 583 29.66 3.19 0.82
CA LEU A 583 28.41 3.63 0.21
C LEU A 583 28.67 4.51 -1.02
N GLY A 584 29.58 5.48 -0.91
CA GLY A 584 29.97 6.31 -2.06
C GLY A 584 30.44 5.47 -3.25
N LYS A 585 31.23 4.43 -2.99
CA LYS A 585 31.65 3.47 -4.02
C LYS A 585 30.50 2.68 -4.62
N LYS A 586 29.51 2.28 -3.83
CA LYS A 586 28.32 1.57 -4.33
C LYS A 586 27.50 2.46 -5.25
N VAL A 587 27.31 3.72 -4.86
CA VAL A 587 26.62 4.72 -5.68
C VAL A 587 27.40 4.98 -6.97
N GLY A 588 28.70 5.25 -6.88
CA GLY A 588 29.54 5.49 -8.05
C GLY A 588 29.74 4.28 -8.97
N ALA A 589 29.60 3.06 -8.45
CA ALA A 589 29.57 1.84 -9.25
C ALA A 589 28.25 1.67 -10.03
N GLY A 590 27.22 2.45 -9.72
CA GLY A 590 25.92 2.44 -10.41
C GLY A 590 24.76 1.83 -9.62
N ALA A 591 24.77 1.85 -8.28
CA ALA A 591 23.60 1.45 -7.50
C ALA A 591 22.47 2.50 -7.64
N ASP A 592 21.27 2.03 -7.98
CA ASP A 592 20.08 2.88 -8.19
C ASP A 592 19.36 3.23 -6.89
N PHE A 593 19.43 2.36 -5.88
CA PHE A 593 18.91 2.62 -4.53
C PHE A 593 19.64 1.79 -3.47
N ILE A 594 19.49 2.18 -2.20
CA ILE A 594 20.23 1.58 -1.08
C ILE A 594 19.28 1.00 -0.06
N ILE A 595 19.54 -0.23 0.38
CA ILE A 595 18.75 -0.92 1.41
C ILE A 595 19.58 -1.02 2.68
N THR A 596 19.05 -0.55 3.82
CA THR A 596 19.79 -0.65 5.09
C THR A 596 19.86 -2.09 5.59
N GLN A 597 20.79 -2.40 6.48
CA GLN A 597 20.73 -3.58 7.34
C GLN A 597 19.54 -3.44 8.31
N ILE A 598 19.13 -4.55 8.93
CA ILE A 598 18.18 -4.57 10.04
C ILE A 598 18.82 -3.90 11.27
N GLY A 599 18.10 -2.95 11.85
CA GLY A 599 18.48 -2.35 13.13
C GLY A 599 17.33 -1.61 13.82
N PHE A 600 17.56 -1.30 15.10
CA PHE A 600 16.53 -0.79 16.03
C PHE A 600 16.85 0.60 16.58
N ASP A 601 18.03 1.15 16.27
CA ASP A 601 18.39 2.51 16.63
C ASP A 601 17.94 3.49 15.54
N MET A 602 16.88 4.25 15.83
CA MET A 602 16.32 5.22 14.89
C MET A 602 17.27 6.36 14.56
N HIS A 603 18.25 6.68 15.42
CA HIS A 603 19.26 7.70 15.12
C HIS A 603 20.20 7.28 14.00
N LYS A 604 20.45 5.98 13.81
CA LYS A 604 21.28 5.47 12.72
C LYS A 604 20.60 5.54 11.35
N TYR A 605 19.27 5.52 11.30
CA TYR A 605 18.54 5.81 10.06
C TYR A 605 18.65 7.29 9.68
N GLU A 606 18.48 8.21 10.64
CA GLU A 606 18.68 9.64 10.41
C GLU A 606 20.13 9.97 10.01
N GLU A 607 21.10 9.32 10.65
CA GLU A 607 22.53 9.46 10.32
C GLU A 607 22.84 9.07 8.87
N ALA A 608 22.22 8.00 8.37
CA ALA A 608 22.42 7.55 7.00
C ALA A 608 21.86 8.55 5.97
N LEU A 609 20.68 9.12 6.23
CA LEU A 609 20.11 10.19 5.40
C LEU A 609 20.98 11.45 5.42
N PHE A 610 21.45 11.85 6.60
CA PHE A 610 22.36 12.99 6.74
C PHE A 610 23.63 12.79 5.91
N TRP A 611 24.23 11.59 5.93
CA TRP A 611 25.39 11.28 5.10
C TRP A 611 25.09 11.36 3.60
N VAL A 612 23.99 10.75 3.15
CA VAL A 612 23.56 10.79 1.74
C VAL A 612 23.33 12.22 1.27
N GLY A 613 22.62 13.03 2.06
CA GLY A 613 22.31 14.42 1.73
C GLY A 613 23.56 15.31 1.69
N THR A 614 24.45 15.20 2.68
CA THR A 614 25.69 16.02 2.74
C THR A 614 26.69 15.69 1.63
N ARG A 615 26.65 14.49 1.06
CA ARG A 615 27.46 14.09 -0.09
C ARG A 615 26.76 14.33 -1.44
N ASN A 616 25.52 14.82 -1.43
CA ASN A 616 24.69 15.00 -2.61
C ASN A 616 24.56 13.70 -3.43
N TYR A 617 24.53 12.54 -2.75
CA TYR A 617 24.25 11.28 -3.43
C TYR A 617 22.77 11.28 -3.85
N ARG A 618 22.49 11.25 -5.15
CA ARG A 618 21.13 11.19 -5.70
C ARG A 618 20.61 9.74 -5.68
N VAL A 619 20.59 9.13 -4.51
CA VAL A 619 20.22 7.73 -4.33
C VAL A 619 19.13 7.57 -3.26
N PRO A 620 17.97 6.97 -3.57
CA PRO A 620 16.93 6.65 -2.59
C PRO A 620 17.42 5.68 -1.51
N LEU A 621 16.95 5.89 -0.27
CA LEU A 621 17.16 4.94 0.83
C LEU A 621 15.87 4.16 1.14
N VAL A 622 16.02 2.85 1.34
CA VAL A 622 14.98 1.91 1.73
C VAL A 622 15.41 1.25 3.05
N ALA A 623 14.53 1.20 4.04
CA ALA A 623 14.86 0.64 5.35
C ALA A 623 14.51 -0.85 5.41
N ASN A 624 15.45 -1.73 5.76
CA ASN A 624 15.14 -3.13 6.03
C ASN A 624 14.71 -3.32 7.49
N LEU A 625 13.48 -3.76 7.71
CA LEU A 625 12.85 -3.83 9.02
C LEU A 625 12.37 -5.26 9.32
N LEU A 626 12.51 -5.67 10.59
CA LEU A 626 12.20 -7.02 11.08
C LEU A 626 11.40 -6.92 12.38
N PRO A 627 10.20 -7.54 12.50
CA PRO A 627 9.53 -7.67 13.79
C PRO A 627 10.40 -8.46 14.76
N MET A 628 10.68 -7.86 15.92
CA MET A 628 11.61 -8.41 16.89
C MET A 628 10.92 -8.84 18.18
N ALA A 629 10.68 -10.15 18.31
CA ALA A 629 10.21 -10.80 19.54
C ALA A 629 11.39 -11.32 20.38
N ALA A 630 11.18 -11.53 21.69
CA ALA A 630 12.21 -11.99 22.62
C ALA A 630 12.90 -13.29 22.19
N ALA A 631 12.12 -14.31 21.81
CA ALA A 631 12.68 -15.58 21.31
C ALA A 631 13.61 -15.40 20.11
N ARG A 632 13.24 -14.53 19.16
CA ARG A 632 14.07 -14.22 17.98
C ARG A 632 15.31 -13.42 18.37
N ALA A 633 15.18 -12.42 19.24
CA ALA A 633 16.31 -11.64 19.73
C ALA A 633 17.35 -12.51 20.46
N ARG A 634 16.89 -13.45 21.32
CA ARG A 634 17.74 -14.46 21.96
C ARG A 634 18.47 -15.32 20.92
N TYR A 635 17.75 -15.81 19.91
CA TYR A 635 18.34 -16.61 18.84
C TYR A 635 19.43 -15.83 18.08
N LEU A 636 19.15 -14.60 17.64
CA LEU A 636 20.10 -13.78 16.90
C LEU A 636 21.35 -13.43 17.73
N ARG A 637 21.19 -13.21 19.04
CA ARG A 637 22.31 -12.96 19.95
C ARG A 637 23.17 -14.20 20.15
N ALA A 638 22.54 -15.36 20.35
CA ALA A 638 23.23 -16.65 20.55
C ALA A 638 24.01 -17.08 19.29
N HIS A 639 23.45 -16.85 18.10
CA HIS A 639 24.05 -17.25 16.82
C HIS A 639 24.85 -16.12 16.14
N GLN A 640 24.92 -14.94 16.77
CA GLN A 640 25.67 -13.78 16.30
C GLN A 640 25.40 -13.43 14.83
N LEU A 641 24.13 -13.18 14.48
CA LEU A 641 23.79 -12.77 13.11
C LEU A 641 24.61 -11.53 12.70
N ALA A 642 25.30 -11.64 11.56
CA ALA A 642 26.29 -10.67 11.14
C ALA A 642 25.69 -9.26 10.97
N GLY A 643 26.19 -8.31 11.77
CA GLY A 643 25.87 -6.89 11.62
C GLY A 643 24.53 -6.44 12.17
N VAL A 644 23.79 -7.28 12.90
CA VAL A 644 22.59 -6.88 13.66
C VAL A 644 22.96 -6.65 15.12
N THR A 645 22.60 -5.50 15.68
CA THR A 645 22.88 -5.15 17.08
C THR A 645 21.63 -5.37 17.93
N ILE A 646 21.72 -6.29 18.89
CA ILE A 646 20.73 -6.48 19.96
C ILE A 646 21.44 -6.20 21.29
N THR A 647 21.10 -5.10 21.96
CA THR A 647 21.69 -4.71 23.23
C THR A 647 21.03 -5.46 24.39
N ASP A 648 21.71 -5.52 25.54
CA ASP A 648 21.16 -6.17 26.73
C ASP A 648 19.88 -5.47 27.21
N SER A 649 19.85 -4.13 27.20
CA SER A 649 18.66 -3.37 27.59
C SER A 649 17.49 -3.57 26.62
N PHE A 650 17.75 -3.67 25.30
CA PHE A 650 16.71 -3.95 24.33
C PHE A 650 16.18 -5.37 24.46
N LEU A 651 17.04 -6.36 24.67
CA LEU A 651 16.57 -7.72 24.93
C LEU A 651 15.76 -7.80 26.23
N ALA A 652 16.21 -7.17 27.31
CA ALA A 652 15.50 -7.14 28.58
C ALA A 652 14.07 -6.58 28.43
N LEU A 653 13.89 -5.54 27.62
CA LEU A 653 12.57 -5.02 27.27
C LEU A 653 11.69 -6.10 26.61
N LEU A 654 12.22 -6.79 25.60
CA LEU A 654 11.47 -7.82 24.88
C LEU A 654 11.10 -8.99 25.80
N GLU A 655 12.03 -9.43 26.66
CA GLU A 655 11.81 -10.51 27.63
C GLU A 655 10.79 -10.10 28.71
N ALA A 656 10.81 -8.84 29.15
CA ALA A 656 9.81 -8.31 30.06
C ALA A 656 8.41 -8.30 29.41
N GLU A 657 8.29 -7.86 28.17
CA GLU A 657 7.03 -7.91 27.41
C GLU A 657 6.54 -9.35 27.21
N GLU A 658 7.43 -10.29 26.85
CA GLU A 658 7.11 -11.72 26.69
C GLU A 658 6.57 -12.33 27.99
N ARG A 659 7.11 -11.92 29.14
CA ARG A 659 6.71 -12.41 30.47
C ARG A 659 5.44 -11.77 31.02
N LEU A 660 5.27 -10.47 30.81
CA LEU A 660 4.26 -9.66 31.51
C LEU A 660 2.98 -9.42 30.69
N MET A 661 3.05 -9.47 29.36
CA MET A 661 1.89 -9.17 28.51
C MET A 661 1.02 -10.42 28.26
N PRO A 662 -0.33 -10.30 28.25
CA PRO A 662 -1.23 -11.44 28.02
C PRO A 662 -1.00 -12.17 26.69
N ASP A 663 -0.61 -11.44 25.64
CA ASP A 663 -0.32 -11.95 24.31
C ASP A 663 1.16 -12.31 24.09
N LYS A 664 1.93 -12.39 25.18
CA LYS A 664 3.39 -12.61 25.17
C LYS A 664 4.16 -11.56 24.36
N GLY A 665 3.65 -10.33 24.31
CA GLY A 665 4.29 -9.19 23.67
C GLY A 665 4.05 -9.08 22.16
N ALA A 666 3.20 -9.92 21.57
CA ALA A 666 2.95 -9.93 20.13
C ALA A 666 2.49 -8.57 19.57
N SER A 667 1.56 -7.91 20.27
CA SER A 667 1.09 -6.54 19.95
C SER A 667 2.21 -5.51 20.05
N ARG A 668 3.07 -5.59 21.06
CA ARG A 668 4.22 -4.69 21.24
C ARG A 668 5.24 -4.84 20.11
N VAL A 669 5.50 -6.07 19.66
CA VAL A 669 6.36 -6.34 18.50
C VAL A 669 5.82 -5.67 17.23
N LEU A 670 4.52 -5.82 16.97
CA LEU A 670 3.87 -5.25 15.80
C LEU A 670 3.86 -3.72 15.85
N ARG A 671 3.49 -3.15 17.00
CA ARG A 671 3.49 -1.71 17.26
C ARG A 671 4.86 -1.09 17.06
N ARG A 672 5.92 -1.73 17.58
CA ARG A 672 7.29 -1.24 17.43
C ARG A 672 7.73 -1.27 15.95
N LEU A 673 7.42 -2.33 15.22
CA LEU A 673 7.69 -2.39 13.78
C LEU A 673 6.94 -1.30 13.00
N ALA A 674 5.66 -1.07 13.31
CA ALA A 674 4.87 -0.02 12.68
C ALA A 674 5.42 1.39 12.97
N LEU A 675 5.86 1.66 14.20
CA LEU A 675 6.55 2.89 14.53
C LEU A 675 7.88 3.05 13.79
N GLN A 676 8.65 1.99 13.55
CA GLN A 676 9.86 2.07 12.71
C GLN A 676 9.51 2.47 11.27
N ILE A 677 8.45 1.89 10.69
CA ILE A 677 7.96 2.23 9.33
C ILE A 677 7.60 3.71 9.25
N LEU A 678 6.83 4.23 10.22
CA LEU A 678 6.48 5.65 10.28
C LEU A 678 7.70 6.54 10.49
N GLY A 679 8.63 6.13 11.35
CA GLY A 679 9.84 6.89 11.65
C GLY A 679 10.70 7.09 10.42
N VAL A 680 10.97 6.03 9.65
CA VAL A 680 11.76 6.14 8.41
C VAL A 680 11.00 6.93 7.34
N ARG A 681 9.65 6.84 7.30
CA ARG A 681 8.82 7.69 6.43
C ARG A 681 8.96 9.17 6.79
N PHE A 682 8.93 9.54 8.08
CA PHE A 682 9.16 10.91 8.53
C PHE A 682 10.56 11.42 8.24
N TYR A 683 11.56 10.54 8.28
CA TYR A 683 12.93 10.92 7.94
C TYR A 683 13.14 11.13 6.43
N GLY A 684 12.28 10.56 5.58
CA GLY A 684 12.35 10.72 4.12
C GLY A 684 12.93 9.50 3.39
N TYR A 685 12.88 8.31 4.00
CA TYR A 685 13.13 7.07 3.26
C TYR A 685 12.04 6.85 2.20
N SER A 686 12.41 6.30 1.04
CA SER A 686 11.49 6.03 -0.07
C SER A 686 10.65 4.78 0.14
N GLY A 687 11.00 3.92 1.09
CA GLY A 687 10.22 2.73 1.38
C GLY A 687 10.85 1.84 2.45
N VAL A 688 10.22 0.67 2.63
CA VAL A 688 10.66 -0.37 3.56
C VAL A 688 10.77 -1.72 2.87
N GLN A 689 11.78 -2.50 3.23
CA GLN A 689 11.83 -3.94 2.99
C GLN A 689 11.47 -4.65 4.29
N LEU A 690 10.45 -5.48 4.26
CA LEU A 690 9.97 -6.21 5.43
C LEU A 690 10.48 -7.65 5.42
N THR A 691 11.35 -7.96 6.37
CA THR A 691 11.82 -9.33 6.61
C THR A 691 10.99 -9.99 7.71
N GLY A 692 10.73 -11.29 7.60
CA GLY A 692 10.10 -12.07 8.67
C GLY A 692 8.57 -11.98 8.76
N ILE A 693 7.92 -11.38 7.75
CA ILE A 693 6.47 -11.39 7.54
C ILE A 693 6.16 -12.44 6.47
N HIS A 694 5.48 -13.52 6.86
CA HIS A 694 5.28 -14.69 6.00
C HIS A 694 3.81 -15.12 5.89
N SER A 695 2.87 -14.30 6.34
CA SER A 695 1.44 -14.58 6.27
C SER A 695 0.64 -13.32 6.01
N VAL A 696 -0.51 -13.50 5.36
CA VAL A 696 -1.46 -12.42 5.02
C VAL A 696 -1.96 -11.71 6.28
N GLU A 697 -2.21 -12.47 7.34
CA GLU A 697 -2.74 -11.95 8.61
C GLU A 697 -1.73 -11.02 9.26
N LYS A 698 -0.45 -11.40 9.29
CA LYS A 698 0.62 -10.56 9.86
C LYS A 698 0.86 -9.30 9.04
N LEU A 699 0.86 -9.42 7.71
CA LEU A 699 0.99 -8.27 6.82
C LEU A 699 -0.18 -7.30 7.00
N SER A 700 -1.41 -7.81 7.03
CA SER A 700 -2.61 -7.00 7.23
C SER A 700 -2.64 -6.35 8.61
N ALA A 701 -2.27 -7.09 9.67
CA ALA A 701 -2.17 -6.55 11.01
C ALA A 701 -1.14 -5.42 11.09
N LEU A 702 0.04 -5.59 10.47
CA LEU A 702 1.06 -4.55 10.41
C LEU A 702 0.57 -3.30 9.68
N ARG A 703 -0.08 -3.47 8.52
CA ARG A 703 -0.66 -2.34 7.76
C ARG A 703 -1.70 -1.58 8.59
N ASN A 704 -2.57 -2.30 9.29
CA ASN A 704 -3.57 -1.69 10.17
C ASN A 704 -2.92 -0.93 11.34
N GLU A 705 -1.88 -1.49 11.96
CA GLU A 705 -1.14 -0.83 13.04
C GLU A 705 -0.42 0.43 12.53
N VAL A 706 0.18 0.38 11.33
CA VAL A 706 0.79 1.56 10.67
C VAL A 706 -0.27 2.63 10.38
N ALA A 707 -1.42 2.26 9.83
CA ALA A 707 -2.50 3.20 9.54
C ALA A 707 -2.99 3.89 10.82
N MET A 708 -3.27 3.12 11.88
CA MET A 708 -3.72 3.65 13.17
C MET A 708 -2.66 4.56 13.81
N LEU A 709 -1.39 4.14 13.82
CA LEU A 709 -0.32 4.97 14.37
C LEU A 709 -0.05 6.22 13.54
N SER A 710 -0.32 6.22 12.23
CA SER A 710 -0.15 7.40 11.37
C SER A 710 -1.15 8.51 11.72
N GLU A 711 -2.33 8.17 12.23
CA GLU A 711 -3.30 9.13 12.75
C GLU A 711 -2.87 9.70 14.11
N LEU A 712 -2.29 8.85 14.97
CA LEU A 712 -1.82 9.25 16.32
C LEU A 712 -0.51 10.04 16.28
N CYS A 713 0.36 9.69 15.34
CA CYS A 713 1.65 10.31 15.12
C CYS A 713 1.56 11.18 13.87
N SER A 714 0.95 12.36 13.96
CA SER A 714 0.81 13.27 12.82
C SER A 714 2.11 13.97 12.42
N ASP A 715 3.10 13.97 13.32
CA ASP A 715 4.39 14.63 13.14
C ASP A 715 5.51 13.89 13.88
N ARG A 716 6.75 14.37 13.68
CA ARG A 716 7.94 13.79 14.31
C ARG A 716 7.93 13.90 15.85
N ILE A 717 7.24 14.87 16.43
CA ILE A 717 7.21 15.09 17.89
C ILE A 717 6.32 14.03 18.56
N THR A 718 5.13 13.83 18.02
CA THR A 718 4.18 12.81 18.46
C THR A 718 4.73 11.40 18.22
N TRP A 719 5.38 11.19 17.06
CA TRP A 719 6.10 9.95 16.78
C TRP A 719 7.23 9.66 17.78
N ASN A 720 8.10 10.64 18.07
CA ASN A 720 9.20 10.48 19.03
C ASN A 720 8.68 10.01 20.40
N ARG A 721 7.58 10.61 20.88
CA ARG A 721 6.95 10.21 22.14
C ARG A 721 6.44 8.76 22.10
N ALA A 722 5.77 8.37 21.02
CA ALA A 722 5.27 7.00 20.86
C ALA A 722 6.42 5.98 20.73
N TRP A 723 7.51 6.35 20.07
CA TRP A 723 8.73 5.54 20.00
C TRP A 723 9.40 5.39 21.37
N ASP A 724 9.50 6.46 22.15
CA ASP A 724 10.04 6.41 23.51
C ASP A 724 9.18 5.52 24.44
N GLU A 725 7.86 5.61 24.33
CA GLU A 725 6.94 4.72 25.04
C GLU A 725 7.12 3.25 24.60
N ALA A 726 7.34 3.00 23.31
CA ALA A 726 7.60 1.67 22.78
C ALA A 726 8.92 1.05 23.26
N LEU A 727 9.84 1.88 23.79
CA LEU A 727 11.12 1.48 24.38
C LEU A 727 11.13 1.51 25.92
N THR A 728 10.03 1.88 26.56
CA THR A 728 9.94 1.94 28.03
C THR A 728 9.61 0.56 28.60
N LEU A 729 10.36 0.13 29.62
CA LEU A 729 10.12 -1.14 30.30
C LEU A 729 8.84 -1.06 31.14
N PRO A 730 8.09 -2.17 31.30
CA PRO A 730 6.89 -2.21 32.14
C PRO A 730 7.15 -1.83 33.61
N GLU A 731 8.35 -2.11 34.11
CA GLU A 731 8.81 -1.81 35.49
C GLU A 731 9.48 -0.44 35.64
N GLY A 732 9.51 0.37 34.56
CA GLY A 732 10.15 1.68 34.51
C GLY A 732 11.57 1.64 33.94
N GLY A 733 12.03 2.78 33.41
CA GLY A 733 13.30 2.89 32.68
C GLY A 733 13.17 2.66 31.17
N ARG A 734 14.13 3.18 30.39
CA ARG A 734 14.09 3.16 28.91
C ARG A 734 15.17 2.22 28.38
N ALA A 735 14.77 1.29 27.53
CA ALA A 735 15.70 0.46 26.78
C ALA A 735 16.45 1.32 25.75
N ASN A 736 17.74 1.01 25.56
CA ASN A 736 18.57 1.67 24.58
C ASN A 736 18.96 0.68 23.46
N PRO A 737 18.44 0.84 22.24
CA PRO A 737 18.84 0.04 21.09
C PRO A 737 20.31 0.23 20.68
N ALA A 738 20.98 1.28 21.17
CA ALA A 738 22.41 1.50 20.99
C ALA A 738 23.23 0.96 22.17
N PRO A 739 24.47 0.48 21.95
CA PRO A 739 25.35 0.01 23.01
C PRO A 739 25.57 1.07 24.11
N SER A 740 25.58 0.65 25.37
CA SER A 740 25.72 1.54 26.54
C SER A 740 27.09 2.21 26.67
N ASN A 741 28.13 1.59 26.12
CA ASN A 741 29.51 2.09 26.19
C ASN A 741 29.78 3.17 25.12
N ASN A 742 29.24 4.37 25.33
CA ASN A 742 29.46 5.57 24.49
C ASN A 742 29.28 5.31 22.98
N PRO A 743 28.03 5.20 22.49
CA PRO A 743 27.76 4.95 21.09
C PRO A 743 28.24 6.11 20.23
N TRP A 744 28.99 5.80 19.16
CA TRP A 744 29.45 6.81 18.20
C TRP A 744 28.35 7.17 17.21
N TYR A 745 28.20 8.47 16.94
CA TYR A 745 27.35 9.03 15.90
C TYR A 745 28.12 10.10 15.12
N LEU A 746 27.72 10.41 13.89
CA LEU A 746 28.39 11.43 13.05
C LEU A 746 28.55 12.79 13.74
N VAL A 747 27.59 13.18 14.60
CA VAL A 747 27.60 14.44 15.37
C VAL A 747 28.61 14.44 16.52
N ASN A 748 29.02 13.26 16.99
CA ASN A 748 29.92 13.08 18.13
C ASN A 748 31.30 12.60 17.66
N ARG A 749 31.96 13.40 16.82
CA ARG A 749 33.30 13.04 16.29
C ARG A 749 34.30 12.87 17.43
N ARG A 750 34.80 11.65 17.59
CA ARG A 750 35.94 11.32 18.45
C ARG A 750 36.98 10.65 17.56
N THR A 751 37.73 11.49 16.86
CA THR A 751 38.66 11.03 15.81
C THR A 751 39.58 9.95 16.34
N LYS A 752 39.52 8.76 15.72
CA LYS A 752 40.46 7.67 16.01
C LYS A 752 41.64 7.74 15.05
N HIS A 753 42.83 7.82 15.63
CA HIS A 753 44.08 7.95 14.88
C HIS A 753 44.71 6.61 14.54
N ALA A 754 45.45 6.58 13.44
CA ALA A 754 46.30 5.47 13.07
C ALA A 754 47.49 5.36 14.03
N GLN A 755 47.94 4.13 14.24
CA GLN A 755 49.16 3.87 15.01
C GLN A 755 50.36 4.53 14.31
N VAL A 756 51.37 4.93 15.08
CA VAL A 756 52.58 5.57 14.53
C VAL A 756 53.23 4.70 13.45
N ARG A 757 53.31 3.38 13.68
CA ARG A 757 53.83 2.41 12.71
C ARG A 757 53.02 2.34 11.42
N GLU A 758 51.69 2.51 11.48
CA GLU A 758 50.81 2.49 10.30
C GLU A 758 51.05 3.72 9.43
N ARG A 759 51.18 4.90 10.06
CA ARG A 759 51.48 6.17 9.37
C ARG A 759 52.86 6.17 8.72
N ILE A 760 53.88 5.69 9.43
CA ILE A 760 55.24 5.56 8.88
C ILE A 760 55.23 4.57 7.71
N LYS A 761 54.62 3.39 7.88
CA LYS A 761 54.50 2.39 6.83
C LYS A 761 53.84 2.96 5.57
N TYR A 762 52.74 3.70 5.72
CA TYR A 762 52.08 4.36 4.60
C TYR A 762 53.04 5.30 3.86
N LYS A 763 53.66 6.28 4.54
CA LYS A 763 54.55 7.27 3.91
C LYS A 763 55.75 6.64 3.21
N VAL A 764 56.39 5.66 3.84
CA VAL A 764 57.55 4.98 3.25
C VAL A 764 57.13 4.18 2.01
N MET A 765 56.01 3.46 2.08
CA MET A 765 55.56 2.63 0.96
C MET A 765 54.99 3.45 -0.20
N ASP A 766 54.39 4.60 0.09
CA ASP A 766 53.95 5.57 -0.91
C ASP A 766 55.14 6.11 -1.73
N GLY A 767 56.19 6.57 -1.04
CA GLY A 767 57.42 7.02 -1.70
C GLY A 767 58.16 5.91 -2.45
N VAL A 768 58.21 4.68 -1.91
CA VAL A 768 58.79 3.53 -2.61
C VAL A 768 57.99 3.16 -3.85
N HIS A 769 56.65 3.23 -3.80
CA HIS A 769 55.81 2.91 -4.95
C HIS A 769 56.07 3.90 -6.11
N ASP A 770 56.02 5.20 -5.83
CA ASP A 770 56.26 6.24 -6.85
C ASP A 770 57.66 6.11 -7.48
N PHE A 771 58.69 5.82 -6.68
CA PHE A 771 60.07 5.68 -7.16
C PHE A 771 60.34 4.37 -7.94
N VAL A 772 59.74 3.25 -7.54
CA VAL A 772 60.04 1.94 -8.14
C VAL A 772 59.14 1.63 -9.33
N PHE A 773 57.87 2.03 -9.27
CA PHE A 773 56.84 1.59 -10.19
C PHE A 773 56.34 2.67 -11.16
N ASP A 774 56.37 3.94 -10.76
CA ASP A 774 55.75 5.01 -11.56
C ASP A 774 56.77 5.95 -12.23
N ARG A 775 57.88 6.26 -11.56
CA ARG A 775 58.84 7.29 -12.03
C ARG A 775 60.29 6.79 -12.03
N GLY A 776 61.13 7.44 -12.84
CA GLY A 776 62.60 7.31 -12.76
C GLY A 776 63.23 6.16 -13.55
N LEU A 777 64.54 5.97 -13.33
CA LEU A 777 65.37 4.97 -14.02
C LEU A 777 64.99 3.53 -13.63
N ALA A 778 64.68 3.31 -12.35
CA ALA A 778 64.30 2.00 -11.82
C ALA A 778 63.03 1.47 -12.52
N ALA A 779 61.97 2.28 -12.61
CA ALA A 779 60.73 1.90 -13.30
C ALA A 779 60.98 1.51 -14.77
N ARG A 780 61.84 2.25 -15.49
CA ARG A 780 62.19 1.93 -16.89
C ARG A 780 62.95 0.61 -17.02
N MET A 781 63.92 0.36 -16.15
CA MET A 781 64.69 -0.89 -16.14
C MET A 781 63.80 -2.09 -15.81
N LEU A 782 62.96 -1.97 -14.78
CA LEU A 782 62.02 -3.03 -14.40
C LEU A 782 60.96 -3.26 -15.48
N LYS A 783 60.48 -2.19 -16.16
CA LYS A 783 59.59 -2.32 -17.32
C LYS A 783 60.22 -3.19 -18.41
N ALA A 784 61.47 -2.90 -18.79
CA ALA A 784 62.19 -3.70 -19.79
C ALA A 784 62.38 -5.17 -19.36
N ALA A 785 62.64 -5.42 -18.06
CA ALA A 785 62.83 -6.76 -17.53
C ALA A 785 61.54 -7.59 -17.45
N PHE A 786 60.41 -6.97 -17.08
CA PHE A 786 59.18 -7.69 -16.76
C PHE A 786 58.16 -7.74 -17.91
N VAL A 787 58.14 -6.78 -18.84
CA VAL A 787 57.21 -6.79 -19.99
C VAL A 787 57.29 -8.09 -20.84
N PRO A 788 58.48 -8.70 -21.07
CA PRO A 788 58.56 -9.96 -21.82
C PRO A 788 57.96 -11.18 -21.10
N ILE A 789 57.78 -11.12 -19.77
CA ILE A 789 57.38 -12.28 -18.97
C ILE A 789 55.88 -12.51 -19.14
N ALA A 790 55.49 -13.66 -19.71
CA ALA A 790 54.10 -14.07 -19.84
C ALA A 790 53.58 -14.68 -18.52
N ARG A 791 52.31 -14.42 -18.18
CA ARG A 791 51.63 -15.04 -17.03
C ARG A 791 51.67 -16.56 -17.12
N HIS A 792 51.74 -17.24 -15.97
CA HIS A 792 51.84 -18.70 -15.83
C HIS A 792 53.11 -19.34 -16.42
N SER A 793 54.01 -18.58 -17.04
CA SER A 793 55.30 -19.07 -17.51
C SER A 793 56.20 -19.52 -16.34
N LYS A 794 57.27 -20.26 -16.66
CA LYS A 794 58.28 -20.63 -15.64
C LYS A 794 58.93 -19.39 -15.02
N ALA A 795 59.16 -18.34 -15.82
CA ALA A 795 59.71 -17.08 -15.36
C ALA A 795 58.75 -16.37 -14.39
N ASP A 796 57.47 -16.28 -14.73
CA ASP A 796 56.44 -15.69 -13.85
C ASP A 796 56.37 -16.40 -12.49
N ARG A 797 56.48 -17.73 -12.45
CA ARG A 797 56.55 -18.50 -11.18
C ARG A 797 57.81 -18.22 -10.35
N VAL A 798 58.90 -17.78 -10.96
CA VAL A 798 60.10 -17.34 -10.21
C VAL A 798 59.87 -15.93 -9.67
N VAL A 799 59.36 -15.03 -10.52
CA VAL A 799 59.04 -13.66 -10.12
C VAL A 799 57.99 -13.64 -9.00
N GLU A 800 56.94 -14.45 -9.07
CA GLU A 800 55.92 -14.58 -8.03
C GLU A 800 56.53 -14.98 -6.70
N ARG A 801 57.45 -15.95 -6.67
CA ARG A 801 58.12 -16.37 -5.43
C ARG A 801 58.96 -15.26 -4.81
N VAL A 802 59.67 -14.48 -5.65
CA VAL A 802 60.44 -13.31 -5.19
C VAL A 802 59.50 -12.23 -4.67
N GLU A 803 58.48 -11.88 -5.44
CA GLU A 803 57.48 -10.89 -5.07
C GLU A 803 56.78 -11.27 -3.76
N ARG A 804 56.36 -12.53 -3.62
CA ARG A 804 55.74 -13.06 -2.41
C ARG A 804 56.71 -13.05 -1.23
N GLY A 805 57.98 -13.41 -1.45
CA GLY A 805 59.02 -13.34 -0.43
C GLY A 805 59.22 -11.92 0.14
N ILE A 806 58.98 -10.89 -0.68
CA ILE A 806 59.00 -9.48 -0.24
C ILE A 806 57.66 -9.06 0.38
N LYS A 807 56.54 -9.33 -0.30
CA LYS A 807 55.22 -8.77 0.07
C LYS A 807 54.53 -9.53 1.19
N ALA A 808 54.75 -10.84 1.35
CA ALA A 808 54.10 -11.63 2.39
C ALA A 808 54.54 -11.19 3.81
N PRO A 809 55.85 -11.03 4.13
CA PRO A 809 56.27 -10.56 5.46
C PRO A 809 55.83 -9.12 5.77
N LEU A 810 55.82 -8.25 4.75
CA LEU A 810 55.51 -6.83 4.92
C LEU A 810 54.00 -6.55 5.03
N PHE A 811 53.17 -7.30 4.32
CA PHE A 811 51.75 -6.98 4.14
C PHE A 811 50.78 -8.15 4.34
N GLY A 812 51.27 -9.37 4.54
CA GLY A 812 50.41 -10.57 4.54
C GLY A 812 49.86 -10.92 3.15
N CYS A 813 50.60 -10.59 2.09
CA CYS A 813 50.19 -10.82 0.70
C CYS A 813 50.09 -12.32 0.34
N GLU A 814 49.05 -12.69 -0.42
CA GLU A 814 48.81 -14.05 -0.94
C GLU A 814 48.91 -14.14 -2.48
N SER A 815 49.68 -13.24 -3.12
CA SER A 815 49.92 -13.25 -4.57
C SER A 815 48.62 -13.21 -5.41
N CYS A 816 47.82 -12.15 -5.25
CA CYS A 816 46.58 -11.98 -6.01
C CYS A 816 46.75 -11.80 -7.53
N GLY A 817 47.98 -11.71 -8.07
CA GLY A 817 48.23 -11.48 -9.51
C GLY A 817 47.93 -10.07 -10.01
N MET A 818 47.29 -9.22 -9.20
CA MET A 818 46.92 -7.85 -9.52
C MET A 818 47.01 -6.99 -8.24
N CYS A 819 48.17 -6.37 -8.01
CA CYS A 819 48.48 -5.74 -6.72
C CYS A 819 47.74 -4.43 -6.50
N ARG A 820 46.88 -4.40 -5.48
CA ARG A 820 46.00 -3.27 -5.15
C ARG A 820 46.51 -2.38 -4.00
N LEU A 821 47.75 -2.57 -3.54
CA LEU A 821 48.27 -1.93 -2.31
C LEU A 821 48.25 -0.40 -2.33
N ALA A 822 48.64 0.23 -3.45
CA ALA A 822 48.61 1.69 -3.59
C ALA A 822 47.19 2.24 -3.45
N ALA A 823 46.19 1.50 -3.96
CA ALA A 823 44.78 1.87 -3.86
C ALA A 823 44.16 1.56 -2.48
N THR A 824 44.88 0.88 -1.59
CA THR A 824 44.34 0.41 -0.31
C THR A 824 45.20 0.81 0.88
N GLN A 825 45.84 1.99 0.80
CA GLN A 825 46.65 2.57 1.88
C GLN A 825 47.73 1.59 2.39
N TYR A 826 48.26 0.78 1.48
CA TYR A 826 49.26 -0.25 1.74
C TYR A 826 48.81 -1.31 2.78
N VAL A 827 47.50 -1.51 2.91
CA VAL A 827 46.87 -2.63 3.62
C VAL A 827 46.41 -3.63 2.58
N CYS A 828 46.97 -4.84 2.59
CA CYS A 828 46.68 -5.85 1.56
C CYS A 828 45.24 -6.40 1.71
N PRO A 829 44.37 -6.29 0.69
CA PRO A 829 43.01 -6.85 0.75
C PRO A 829 42.97 -8.36 0.98
N GLU A 830 44.03 -9.09 0.62
CA GLU A 830 44.10 -10.53 0.82
C GLU A 830 44.18 -10.93 2.31
N THR A 831 44.49 -10.00 3.21
CA THR A 831 44.44 -10.24 4.67
C THR A 831 43.02 -10.20 5.24
N CYS A 832 42.03 -9.70 4.49
CA CYS A 832 40.62 -9.89 4.79
C CYS A 832 40.21 -11.30 4.37
N PRO A 833 39.59 -12.12 5.23
CA PRO A 833 39.12 -13.46 4.83
C PRO A 833 38.24 -13.45 3.58
N LYS A 834 37.42 -12.41 3.39
CA LYS A 834 36.57 -12.20 2.20
C LYS A 834 37.27 -11.50 1.01
N GLY A 835 38.49 -10.97 1.18
CA GLY A 835 39.27 -10.39 0.07
C GLY A 835 38.79 -9.04 -0.45
N LEU A 836 38.04 -8.31 0.39
CA LEU A 836 37.39 -7.05 0.03
C LEU A 836 38.41 -5.92 -0.08
N ALA A 837 38.34 -5.14 -1.15
CA ALA A 837 39.20 -3.98 -1.36
C ALA A 837 38.44 -2.66 -1.25
N ASN A 838 37.17 -2.62 -1.65
CA ASN A 838 36.41 -1.38 -1.73
C ASN A 838 35.80 -0.95 -0.39
N GLY A 839 35.58 -1.86 0.56
CA GLY A 839 35.21 -1.48 1.92
C GLY A 839 34.76 -2.66 2.78
N ALA A 840 34.44 -2.38 4.04
CA ALA A 840 34.02 -3.39 5.01
C ALA A 840 32.79 -4.19 4.57
N CYS A 841 32.66 -5.43 5.03
CA CYS A 841 31.39 -6.16 4.98
C CYS A 841 30.44 -5.66 6.08
N GLY A 842 29.14 -5.93 5.96
CA GLY A 842 28.15 -5.52 6.96
C GLY A 842 28.36 -6.17 8.34
N GLY A 843 29.06 -7.29 8.40
CA GLY A 843 29.28 -8.09 9.62
C GLY A 843 30.34 -7.58 10.59
N THR A 844 31.03 -6.46 10.30
CA THR A 844 32.02 -5.90 11.22
C THR A 844 31.36 -5.33 12.47
N THR A 845 31.91 -5.58 13.65
CA THR A 845 31.36 -5.06 14.91
C THR A 845 32.50 -4.76 15.86
N ASP A 846 32.47 -3.57 16.48
CA ASP A 846 33.48 -3.12 17.44
C ASP A 846 34.93 -3.22 16.95
N ASN A 847 35.15 -2.84 15.69
CA ASN A 847 36.43 -2.87 15.00
C ASN A 847 36.99 -4.29 14.77
N LEU A 848 36.16 -5.31 14.97
CA LEU A 848 36.51 -6.69 14.67
C LEU A 848 36.00 -7.09 13.28
N CYS A 849 36.78 -7.96 12.63
CA CYS A 849 36.32 -8.69 11.47
C CYS A 849 35.06 -9.50 11.83
N GLU A 850 34.20 -9.77 10.84
CA GLU A 850 33.05 -10.69 11.01
C GLU A 850 33.49 -12.09 11.51
N PHE A 851 34.71 -12.51 11.18
CA PHE A 851 35.33 -13.76 11.65
C PHE A 851 35.82 -13.67 13.10
N ARG A 852 35.85 -12.45 13.68
CA ARG A 852 36.22 -12.11 15.06
C ARG A 852 37.63 -12.52 15.51
N ASP A 853 38.47 -12.92 14.57
CA ASP A 853 39.84 -13.39 14.82
C ASP A 853 40.89 -12.27 14.68
N ARG A 854 40.50 -11.10 14.16
CA ARG A 854 41.38 -9.96 13.90
C ARG A 854 40.62 -8.64 13.84
N GLU A 855 41.38 -7.55 13.89
CA GLU A 855 40.88 -6.21 13.59
C GLU A 855 40.41 -6.10 12.13
N CYS A 856 39.34 -5.35 11.87
CA CYS A 856 38.91 -5.12 10.50
C CYS A 856 39.93 -4.28 9.72
N ILE A 857 40.45 -4.84 8.61
CA ILE A 857 41.43 -4.14 7.77
C ILE A 857 40.90 -2.82 7.19
N HIS A 858 39.58 -2.69 7.03
CA HIS A 858 38.97 -1.47 6.48
C HIS A 858 38.89 -0.35 7.51
N SER A 859 38.74 -0.69 8.78
CA SER A 859 38.84 0.25 9.89
C SER A 859 40.28 0.76 10.03
N VAL A 860 41.28 -0.11 9.83
CA VAL A 860 42.70 0.29 9.72
C VAL A 860 42.92 1.25 8.54
N LYS A 861 42.44 0.87 7.34
CA LYS A 861 42.52 1.73 6.14
C LYS A 861 41.91 3.11 6.37
N TYR A 862 40.73 3.16 6.99
CA TYR A 862 40.07 4.42 7.33
C TYR A 862 40.95 5.31 8.21
N ARG A 863 41.49 4.79 9.32
CA ARG A 863 42.33 5.60 10.22
C ARG A 863 43.59 6.12 9.53
N ILE A 864 44.24 5.27 8.71
CA ILE A 864 45.41 5.69 7.92
C ILE A 864 44.99 6.81 6.96
N ALA A 865 43.94 6.61 6.18
CA ALA A 865 43.49 7.57 5.19
C ALA A 865 43.05 8.90 5.83
N ASN A 866 42.37 8.84 6.97
CA ASN A 866 41.96 10.01 7.73
C ASN A 866 43.17 10.81 8.26
N ASP A 867 44.13 10.14 8.90
CA ASP A 867 45.33 10.81 9.42
C ASP A 867 46.25 11.37 8.33
N MET A 868 46.26 10.76 7.14
CA MET A 868 47.06 11.21 6.00
C MET A 868 46.32 12.20 5.09
N GLY A 869 45.07 12.54 5.38
CA GLY A 869 44.29 13.50 4.58
C GLY A 869 43.85 12.96 3.22
N VAL A 870 43.73 11.63 3.06
CA VAL A 870 43.39 10.95 1.80
C VAL A 870 42.11 10.09 1.91
N ALA A 871 41.26 10.36 2.91
CA ALA A 871 40.02 9.63 3.14
C ALA A 871 39.08 9.60 1.92
N GLU A 872 39.14 10.61 1.06
CA GLU A 872 38.38 10.69 -0.19
C GLU A 872 38.69 9.52 -1.16
N GLN A 873 39.90 8.96 -1.13
CA GLN A 873 40.25 7.77 -1.93
C GLN A 873 39.40 6.56 -1.54
N LEU A 874 39.06 6.43 -0.25
CA LEU A 874 38.22 5.34 0.25
C LEU A 874 36.75 5.48 -0.15
N GLU A 875 36.37 6.61 -0.72
CA GLU A 875 35.02 6.90 -1.20
C GLU A 875 34.94 6.91 -2.72
N LYS A 876 35.98 7.42 -3.41
CA LYS A 876 35.96 7.65 -4.86
C LYS A 876 36.67 6.59 -5.69
N TRP A 877 37.62 5.83 -5.13
CA TRP A 877 38.41 4.89 -5.92
C TRP A 877 37.74 3.52 -6.03
N LEU A 878 37.17 3.23 -7.19
CA LEU A 878 36.67 1.90 -7.53
C LEU A 878 37.83 0.99 -7.90
N ILE A 879 38.03 -0.03 -7.08
CA ILE A 879 39.11 -1.00 -7.22
C ILE A 879 38.53 -2.27 -7.85
N PRO A 880 39.06 -2.76 -8.99
CA PRO A 880 38.48 -3.88 -9.69
C PRO A 880 38.55 -5.19 -8.88
N ALA A 881 37.63 -6.10 -9.18
CA ALA A 881 37.69 -7.47 -8.69
C ALA A 881 38.91 -8.18 -9.29
N VAL A 882 39.51 -9.09 -8.52
CA VAL A 882 40.63 -9.91 -8.99
C VAL A 882 40.08 -11.19 -9.61
N PRO A 883 40.30 -11.42 -10.92
CA PRO A 883 39.89 -12.66 -11.58
C PRO A 883 40.50 -13.90 -10.91
N ALA A 884 39.72 -14.97 -10.84
CA ALA A 884 40.13 -16.23 -10.25
C ALA A 884 41.38 -16.83 -10.89
N ASN A 885 41.46 -16.75 -12.23
CA ASN A 885 42.51 -17.38 -13.04
C ASN A 885 43.89 -16.75 -12.87
N ILE A 886 43.99 -15.49 -12.41
CA ILE A 886 45.29 -14.81 -12.24
C ILE A 886 45.87 -14.94 -10.83
N ARG A 887 45.12 -15.50 -9.87
CA ARG A 887 45.62 -15.68 -8.50
C ARG A 887 46.76 -16.69 -8.48
N GLY A 888 47.74 -16.45 -7.60
CA GLY A 888 48.98 -17.24 -7.55
C GLY A 888 49.98 -16.90 -8.65
N THR A 889 49.82 -15.77 -9.35
CA THR A 889 50.80 -15.23 -10.32
C THR A 889 51.42 -13.92 -9.81
N SER A 890 52.50 -13.46 -10.45
CA SER A 890 53.13 -12.18 -10.10
C SER A 890 52.29 -11.01 -10.59
N SER A 891 52.23 -9.95 -9.79
CA SER A 891 51.60 -8.69 -10.19
C SER A 891 52.56 -7.69 -10.85
N TRP A 892 53.88 -7.92 -10.81
CA TRP A 892 54.85 -6.99 -11.41
C TRP A 892 54.81 -7.00 -12.94
N PRO A 893 54.85 -8.14 -13.67
CA PRO A 893 54.75 -8.11 -15.12
C PRO A 893 53.47 -7.43 -15.61
N PRO A 894 52.26 -7.73 -15.08
CA PRO A 894 51.06 -7.02 -15.47
C PRO A 894 51.12 -5.50 -15.22
N HIS A 895 51.68 -5.05 -14.09
CA HIS A 895 51.84 -3.62 -13.81
C HIS A 895 52.62 -2.91 -14.93
N PHE A 896 53.77 -3.46 -15.31
CA PHE A 896 54.63 -2.84 -16.33
C PHE A 896 54.12 -2.97 -17.77
N LYS A 897 53.16 -3.88 -18.02
CA LYS A 897 52.42 -3.98 -19.29
C LYS A 897 51.18 -3.09 -19.34
N ASP A 898 50.94 -2.28 -18.31
CA ASP A 898 49.73 -1.46 -18.18
C ASP A 898 48.44 -2.34 -18.08
N GLU A 899 48.61 -3.58 -17.59
CA GLU A 899 47.57 -4.59 -17.29
C GLU A 899 47.32 -4.73 -15.77
N GLY A 900 47.86 -3.80 -14.97
CA GLY A 900 47.63 -3.71 -13.52
C GLY A 900 46.18 -3.33 -13.17
N PRO A 901 45.84 -3.20 -11.87
CA PRO A 901 44.50 -2.78 -11.47
C PRO A 901 44.21 -1.36 -11.96
N LYS A 902 43.21 -1.22 -12.83
CA LYS A 902 42.73 0.08 -13.28
C LYS A 902 41.74 0.63 -12.26
N VAL A 903 42.21 1.54 -11.41
CA VAL A 903 41.37 2.23 -10.45
C VAL A 903 40.57 3.29 -11.19
N GLU A 904 39.25 3.19 -11.12
CA GLU A 904 38.34 4.21 -11.64
C GLU A 904 38.02 5.21 -10.53
N VAL A 905 38.09 6.50 -10.83
CA VAL A 905 37.80 7.58 -9.86
C VAL A 905 36.40 8.10 -10.14
N ILE A 906 35.51 7.93 -9.17
CA ILE A 906 34.13 8.41 -9.24
C ILE A 906 34.11 9.93 -9.15
N ASP A 907 33.40 10.56 -10.09
CA ASP A 907 32.97 11.94 -9.97
C ASP A 907 31.48 12.00 -9.62
N PHE A 908 31.15 12.57 -8.46
CA PHE A 908 29.77 12.73 -8.03
C PHE A 908 29.14 14.05 -8.54
N LEU A 909 29.91 14.90 -9.25
CA LEU A 909 29.44 16.15 -9.85
C LEU A 909 29.19 15.93 -11.36
N HIS A 910 27.96 16.14 -11.81
CA HIS A 910 27.67 16.21 -13.25
C HIS A 910 28.26 17.50 -13.84
N PRO A 911 28.78 17.52 -15.09
CA PRO A 911 29.33 18.72 -15.74
C PRO A 911 28.41 19.95 -15.73
N GLU A 912 27.09 19.73 -15.72
CA GLU A 912 26.06 20.78 -15.74
C GLU A 912 25.90 21.52 -14.40
N GLN A 913 26.46 21.01 -13.29
CA GLN A 913 26.39 21.66 -11.98
C GLN A 913 27.52 22.67 -11.69
N ARG A 914 28.34 23.01 -12.71
CA ARG A 914 29.27 24.15 -12.58
C ARG A 914 28.58 25.51 -12.65
N GLU A 915 27.36 25.61 -13.18
CA GLU A 915 26.75 26.92 -13.48
C GLU A 915 25.54 27.34 -12.66
N THR A 916 24.93 26.48 -11.84
CA THR A 916 23.77 26.91 -11.03
C THR A 916 23.94 26.51 -9.57
N LYS A 917 24.63 27.38 -8.83
CA LYS A 917 24.53 27.45 -7.37
C LYS A 917 23.15 27.99 -7.00
N GLY A 918 22.46 27.28 -6.12
CA GLY A 918 21.32 27.83 -5.38
C GLY A 918 20.35 26.77 -4.91
N TRP A 919 20.72 26.01 -3.88
CA TRP A 919 19.81 25.45 -2.87
C TRP A 919 20.52 25.44 -1.52
#